data_AF-A0A8H3GJ96-F1
#
_entry.id   AF-A0A8H3GJ96-F1
#
_cell.length_a   1.000
_cell.length_b   1.000
_cell.length_c   1.000
_cell.angle_alpha   90.00
_cell.angle_beta   90.00
_cell.angle_gamma   90.00
#
_symmetry.space_group_name_H-M   'P 1'
#
loop_
_entity.id
_entity.type
_entity.pdbx_description
1 polymer ?
#
loop_
_entity_poly.entity_id
_entity_poly.type
_entity_poly.pdbx_seq_one_letter_code
_entity_poly.pdbx_strand_id
1 'polypeptide(L)'
;MKLAGLLSVAALVLGALATDSEAEAQTNAGGKCHKPAKRREWRTLSRNEKKAFVNAIKCLQEPYKDGDMTSGISPTGATPDMPAYNPKSSYYDDFVYTHIDSSIKDHFTGIFLPWHRWYLHTFHEALKKQCGYKGVLPYWNWSLDVANMTAAPVYDPDPEVGMGRFGTPIMDGAFKDSRREYPVPHVINRTYSHYPFKINRPPFVYLQPDLAVSDILAPGNIAAIVNRSEGNFTNFAYELDGVRTQGPHNTMHLMMPGDISNPFWSPNDPLFFLIHGNLDCIWAKWQNADPKNKRAFGGGLTQDIFNYDTYPVGAPPAAKTSSELPTVGLSRPVTVSEVFETKNDYLCYPVFVYVAFVAYTKFPSSRMGWDTSRPLFNSTKNDSIKLPDPESPEHITMMLRNLGITPSPRPITATPGDISSSPSTPPTLSPTTQIMSLGSSSTIHTPTPTRVTEPSLFAPTLTDPPSQPLFSAVMDTPTARRISMSSASDEVLVPGPQARRNTTTNPPPRMATIGGPAPHSHERVMSWMQRQKLSSTQSSPALASFGQMPSRQDWLPLAGSSQMPVTGTNPQVLPGWNVPHAVGAGMWNAQTQPLVRPNVPFTGRDDRKIPESALHEPINFLRLLQPTAQPPYALFVTRIVKNSDQQASIFLQQKLKAATSEETRKPIVDAIVEQGVDMMMNRFGNWAVQRCLEAPCTPRERKRVADVMRGRVIELATNCYGTHVVQKALDCAETIRMMVVSEMLQGDLATTLMNKHASHVWTKVMELSWSDSAPPIFDYVNKAMQGRWADLARHETGSLIVQHAFENLDDSDKADCVREVLDGIDVLALDQWGSWVVQHLLENGTENDRAQAVSALVQHIPTLVVDPQGIKVIEKAIKSGGPSAVEIVARRLSEPAKSGRRPMIVDLALGAMGSQLISMILPMLNKAMWTVLHDSVKGHIVTLKGSKSGSRIVWLFERTKAQHNTN
;
A
#
# COMPACT_ATOMS: atom_id res chain seq x y z
N MET A 1 -23.74 87.41 38.53
CA MET A 1 -23.00 88.66 38.19
C MET A 1 -22.33 88.47 36.83
N LYS A 2 -22.12 89.57 36.07
CA LYS A 2 -21.27 89.79 34.86
C LYS A 2 -20.64 88.55 34.15
N LEU A 3 -20.96 88.25 32.87
CA LEU A 3 -20.36 88.79 31.62
C LEU A 3 -18.83 88.56 31.50
N ALA A 4 -18.23 88.11 30.37
CA ALA A 4 -18.69 87.75 29.00
C ALA A 4 -17.60 86.87 28.31
N GLY A 5 -17.73 86.26 27.11
CA GLY A 5 -18.86 86.09 26.17
C GLY A 5 -18.44 85.56 24.77
N LEU A 6 -19.43 85.32 23.89
CA LEU A 6 -19.41 85.19 22.40
C LEU A 6 -18.74 84.00 21.65
N LEU A 7 -19.56 83.39 20.77
CA LEU A 7 -19.32 82.81 19.41
C LEU A 7 -18.77 81.37 19.17
N SER A 8 -19.72 80.51 18.74
CA SER A 8 -19.70 79.65 17.53
C SER A 8 -18.99 78.28 17.45
N VAL A 9 -19.86 77.25 17.37
CA VAL A 9 -19.85 76.08 16.44
C VAL A 9 -18.68 75.08 16.48
N ALA A 10 -18.92 73.89 17.06
CA ALA A 10 -18.94 72.58 16.34
C ALA A 10 -19.30 71.39 17.27
N ALA A 11 -19.92 70.35 16.68
CA ALA A 11 -20.08 68.94 17.09
C ALA A 11 -19.96 68.48 18.59
N LEU A 12 -20.95 67.70 19.05
CA LEU A 12 -20.84 66.91 20.29
C LEU A 12 -19.83 65.76 20.16
N VAL A 13 -19.19 65.38 21.27
CA VAL A 13 -18.09 64.40 21.32
C VAL A 13 -18.22 63.48 22.56
N LEU A 14 -17.96 62.18 22.35
CA LEU A 14 -17.80 61.07 23.33
C LEU A 14 -19.02 60.66 24.18
N GLY A 15 -19.25 59.34 24.31
CA GLY A 15 -20.30 58.80 25.19
C GLY A 15 -20.31 57.28 25.39
N ALA A 16 -20.68 56.48 24.39
CA ALA A 16 -20.77 55.02 24.50
C ALA A 16 -20.88 54.31 23.13
N LEU A 17 -20.37 53.07 23.07
CA LEU A 17 -20.76 51.97 22.17
C LEU A 17 -21.03 52.31 20.69
N ALA A 18 -19.99 52.21 19.86
CA ALA A 18 -20.13 51.89 18.45
C ALA A 18 -19.45 50.53 18.18
N THR A 19 -20.23 49.54 17.74
CA THR A 19 -19.69 48.30 17.17
C THR A 19 -19.36 48.56 15.71
N ASP A 20 -18.14 49.00 15.42
CA ASP A 20 -17.66 49.10 14.04
C ASP A 20 -17.50 47.69 13.47
N SER A 21 -18.51 47.26 12.71
CA SER A 21 -18.40 46.11 11.84
C SER A 21 -17.42 46.47 10.72
N GLU A 22 -16.16 46.04 10.84
CA GLU A 22 -15.20 46.14 9.74
C GLU A 22 -15.73 45.35 8.53
N ALA A 23 -16.30 46.07 7.56
CA ALA A 23 -16.78 45.50 6.33
C ALA A 23 -15.61 44.86 5.58
N GLU A 24 -15.72 43.56 5.24
CA GLU A 24 -14.68 42.86 4.49
C GLU A 24 -14.40 43.59 3.17
N ALA A 25 -13.24 44.23 3.10
CA ALA A 25 -12.81 44.96 1.91
C ALA A 25 -12.65 43.98 0.74
N GLN A 26 -13.56 44.06 -0.24
CA GLN A 26 -13.49 43.28 -1.48
C GLN A 26 -12.20 43.61 -2.23
N THR A 27 -11.18 42.77 -2.05
CA THR A 27 -9.87 42.88 -2.67
C THR A 27 -9.96 42.58 -4.17
N ASN A 28 -10.13 43.64 -4.96
CA ASN A 28 -10.26 43.56 -6.41
C ASN A 28 -9.03 42.89 -7.05
N ALA A 29 -9.20 41.66 -7.55
CA ALA A 29 -8.14 40.86 -8.16
C ALA A 29 -7.51 41.47 -9.43
N GLY A 30 -8.09 42.54 -10.00
CA GLY A 30 -7.52 43.32 -11.09
C GLY A 30 -6.58 44.46 -10.67
N GLY A 31 -6.45 44.74 -9.37
CA GLY A 31 -5.59 45.79 -8.84
C GLY A 31 -4.11 45.37 -8.71
N LYS A 32 -3.20 46.36 -8.58
CA LYS A 32 -1.74 46.16 -8.58
C LYS A 32 -1.16 46.38 -7.19
N CYS A 33 -0.54 45.34 -6.63
CA CYS A 33 0.05 45.37 -5.30
C CYS A 33 1.08 46.50 -5.12
N HIS A 34 0.79 47.42 -4.20
CA HIS A 34 1.60 48.61 -3.95
C HIS A 34 2.82 48.38 -3.05
N LYS A 35 2.82 47.33 -2.21
CA LYS A 35 3.91 47.00 -1.26
C LYS A 35 4.20 45.48 -1.22
N PRO A 36 4.75 44.89 -2.30
CA PRO A 36 4.84 43.45 -2.44
C PRO A 36 5.84 42.79 -1.47
N ALA A 37 5.36 41.86 -0.64
CA ALA A 37 6.11 41.22 0.42
C ALA A 37 7.02 40.08 -0.09
N LYS A 38 8.35 40.25 -0.04
CA LYS A 38 9.35 39.29 -0.58
C LYS A 38 9.37 37.97 0.19
N ARG A 39 8.82 36.87 -0.36
CA ARG A 39 9.10 35.50 0.11
C ARG A 39 10.61 35.25 0.15
N ARG A 40 11.10 34.51 1.16
CA ARG A 40 12.54 34.33 1.43
C ARG A 40 12.91 32.86 1.60
N GLU A 41 14.10 32.50 1.10
CA GLU A 41 14.65 31.15 1.28
C GLU A 41 15.07 30.96 2.74
N TRP A 42 14.77 29.79 3.30
CA TRP A 42 14.89 29.46 4.73
C TRP A 42 16.24 29.81 5.38
N ARG A 43 17.36 29.65 4.68
CA ARG A 43 18.71 29.99 5.16
C ARG A 43 18.92 31.49 5.34
N THR A 44 18.20 32.30 4.57
CA THR A 44 18.29 33.77 4.63
C THR A 44 17.55 34.35 5.83
N LEU A 45 16.73 33.57 6.54
CA LEU A 45 16.06 34.00 7.76
C LEU A 45 17.02 33.92 8.95
N SER A 46 17.10 35.00 9.72
CA SER A 46 17.75 35.01 11.03
C SER A 46 17.03 34.06 12.01
N ARG A 47 17.72 33.63 13.07
CA ARG A 47 17.14 32.74 14.10
C ARG A 47 15.84 33.33 14.69
N ASN A 48 15.76 34.65 14.85
CA ASN A 48 14.56 35.33 15.35
C ASN A 48 13.39 35.28 14.36
N GLU A 49 13.66 35.40 13.05
CA GLU A 49 12.63 35.28 12.01
C GLU A 49 12.12 33.84 11.88
N LYS A 50 13.03 32.85 11.95
CA LYS A 50 12.66 31.42 12.01
C LYS A 50 11.81 31.12 13.25
N LYS A 51 12.21 31.61 14.42
CA LYS A 51 11.46 31.45 15.69
C LYS A 51 10.08 32.10 15.62
N ALA A 52 9.96 33.29 15.01
CA ALA A 52 8.67 33.96 14.83
C ALA A 52 7.73 33.14 13.92
N PHE A 53 8.25 32.52 12.86
CA PHE A 53 7.47 31.64 11.98
C PHE A 53 7.04 30.35 12.69
N VAL A 54 7.96 29.66 13.35
CA VAL A 54 7.69 28.43 14.14
C VAL A 54 6.70 28.69 15.26
N ASN A 55 6.83 29.78 16.01
CA ASN A 55 5.90 30.15 17.07
C ASN A 55 4.49 30.47 16.53
N ALA A 56 4.39 31.11 15.35
CA ALA A 56 3.11 31.38 14.73
C ALA A 56 2.41 30.08 14.28
N ILE A 57 3.15 29.11 13.74
CA ILE A 57 2.62 27.77 13.45
C ILE A 57 2.13 27.09 14.74
N LYS A 58 2.94 27.08 15.81
CA LYS A 58 2.54 26.51 17.10
C LYS A 58 1.28 27.16 17.65
N CYS A 59 1.11 28.47 17.48
CA CYS A 59 -0.11 29.19 17.85
C CYS A 59 -1.35 28.73 17.05
N LEU A 60 -1.23 28.40 15.76
CA LEU A 60 -2.32 27.77 14.98
C LEU A 60 -2.60 26.32 15.41
N GLN A 61 -1.62 25.65 16.01
CA GLN A 61 -1.71 24.25 16.48
C GLN A 61 -2.32 24.13 17.89
N GLU A 62 -2.52 25.23 18.61
CA GLU A 62 -3.31 25.26 19.84
C GLU A 62 -4.81 25.07 19.54
N PRO A 63 -5.59 24.42 20.42
CA PRO A 63 -7.05 24.39 20.31
C PRO A 63 -7.67 25.79 20.41
N TYR A 64 -8.82 25.98 19.75
CA TYR A 64 -9.63 27.20 19.85
C TYR A 64 -10.00 27.51 21.32
N LYS A 65 -9.59 28.67 21.83
CA LYS A 65 -9.50 28.92 23.28
C LYS A 65 -10.82 29.24 23.96
N ASP A 66 -11.70 29.98 23.29
CA ASP A 66 -12.91 30.55 23.91
C ASP A 66 -14.21 30.21 23.14
N GLY A 67 -14.16 29.29 22.18
CA GLY A 67 -15.30 28.85 21.36
C GLY A 67 -15.79 29.85 20.30
N ASP A 68 -15.34 31.10 20.36
CA ASP A 68 -15.76 32.21 19.48
C ASP A 68 -15.00 32.27 18.14
N MET A 69 -14.57 31.11 17.63
CA MET A 69 -14.03 30.94 16.29
C MET A 69 -14.82 29.84 15.59
N THR A 70 -15.85 30.23 14.85
CA THR A 70 -16.49 29.34 13.89
C THR A 70 -15.49 29.00 12.79
N SER A 71 -14.97 27.78 12.79
CA SER A 71 -14.27 27.22 11.64
C SER A 71 -15.17 27.35 10.40
N GLY A 72 -14.72 28.06 9.36
CA GLY A 72 -15.48 28.19 8.10
C GLY A 72 -15.64 26.87 7.35
N ILE A 73 -14.94 25.82 7.81
CA ILE A 73 -14.92 24.48 7.25
C ILE A 73 -16.33 23.95 7.01
N SER A 74 -16.62 23.76 5.74
CA SER A 74 -17.88 23.27 5.20
C SER A 74 -17.57 22.01 4.39
N PRO A 75 -17.48 20.83 5.04
CA PRO A 75 -17.02 19.59 4.41
C PRO A 75 -17.85 19.26 3.18
N THR A 76 -17.21 19.14 2.02
CA THR A 76 -17.89 18.89 0.75
C THR A 76 -18.14 17.41 0.50
N GLY A 77 -17.35 16.53 1.12
CA GLY A 77 -17.43 15.08 0.89
C GLY A 77 -16.89 14.69 -0.48
N ALA A 78 -16.00 15.50 -1.06
CA ALA A 78 -15.51 15.31 -2.42
C ALA A 78 -14.55 14.11 -2.49
N THR A 79 -13.61 14.00 -1.56
CA THR A 79 -12.71 12.85 -1.43
C THR A 79 -13.40 11.66 -0.74
N PRO A 80 -13.28 10.41 -1.26
CA PRO A 80 -13.81 9.21 -0.60
C PRO A 80 -13.10 8.85 0.71
N ASP A 81 -13.77 8.04 1.55
CA ASP A 81 -13.22 7.35 2.74
C ASP A 81 -12.47 8.25 3.77
N MET A 82 -12.84 9.53 3.83
CA MET A 82 -12.26 10.52 4.74
C MET A 82 -12.56 10.27 6.23
N PRO A 83 -11.70 10.78 7.14
CA PRO A 83 -12.07 10.98 8.53
C PRO A 83 -13.26 11.96 8.67
N ALA A 84 -14.04 11.79 9.72
CA ALA A 84 -15.08 12.75 10.07
C ALA A 84 -14.47 14.07 10.56
N TYR A 85 -15.05 15.21 10.16
CA TYR A 85 -14.60 16.51 10.62
C TYR A 85 -14.76 16.66 12.14
N ASN A 86 -13.75 17.24 12.80
CA ASN A 86 -13.72 17.46 14.25
C ASN A 86 -13.66 18.97 14.52
N PRO A 87 -14.79 19.63 14.84
CA PRO A 87 -14.86 21.07 15.11
C PRO A 87 -14.22 21.47 16.46
N LYS A 88 -13.51 20.56 17.15
CA LYS A 88 -12.70 20.82 18.36
C LYS A 88 -11.20 20.66 18.12
N SER A 89 -10.79 20.42 16.87
CA SER A 89 -9.38 20.36 16.47
C SER A 89 -8.76 21.77 16.41
N SER A 90 -7.46 21.89 16.14
CA SER A 90 -6.79 23.20 16.05
C SER A 90 -7.05 23.87 14.70
N TYR A 91 -6.91 25.19 14.59
CA TYR A 91 -7.06 25.87 13.28
C TYR A 91 -6.04 25.37 12.25
N TYR A 92 -4.88 24.85 12.69
CA TYR A 92 -3.96 24.13 11.81
C TYR A 92 -4.55 22.81 11.27
N ASP A 93 -5.33 22.07 12.06
CA ASP A 93 -6.01 20.85 11.58
C ASP A 93 -7.12 21.16 10.57
N ASP A 94 -7.75 22.35 10.61
CA ASP A 94 -8.69 22.80 9.56
C ASP A 94 -7.99 22.95 8.20
N PHE A 95 -6.73 23.39 8.17
CA PHE A 95 -5.91 23.40 6.95
C PHE A 95 -5.63 21.96 6.46
N VAL A 96 -5.32 21.03 7.36
CA VAL A 96 -5.13 19.60 7.02
C VAL A 96 -6.43 19.02 6.47
N TYR A 97 -7.56 19.24 7.14
CA TYR A 97 -8.87 18.72 6.72
C TYR A 97 -9.31 19.26 5.36
N THR A 98 -9.11 20.56 5.12
CA THR A 98 -9.34 21.19 3.81
C THR A 98 -8.61 20.45 2.70
N HIS A 99 -7.32 20.16 2.91
CA HIS A 99 -6.47 19.46 1.94
C HIS A 99 -6.95 18.01 1.69
N ILE A 100 -7.41 17.30 2.74
CA ILE A 100 -7.96 15.94 2.60
C ILE A 100 -9.25 15.97 1.74
N ASP A 101 -10.20 16.88 2.02
CA ASP A 101 -11.47 16.95 1.28
C ASP A 101 -11.31 17.45 -0.16
N SER A 102 -10.42 18.41 -0.40
CA SER A 102 -10.16 18.93 -1.75
C SER A 102 -9.27 18.03 -2.62
N SER A 103 -8.54 17.07 -2.03
CA SER A 103 -7.51 16.24 -2.69
C SER A 103 -7.88 15.69 -4.08
N ILE A 104 -9.09 15.14 -4.29
CA ILE A 104 -9.47 14.59 -5.61
C ILE A 104 -9.88 15.65 -6.65
N LYS A 105 -9.85 16.93 -6.28
CA LYS A 105 -10.22 18.08 -7.12
C LYS A 105 -9.02 18.95 -7.49
N ASP A 106 -7.99 19.00 -6.64
CA ASP A 106 -6.77 19.77 -6.86
C ASP A 106 -5.56 18.94 -7.33
N HIS A 107 -5.29 17.77 -6.77
CA HIS A 107 -4.15 16.94 -7.17
C HIS A 107 -4.37 16.28 -8.54
N PHE A 108 -3.31 16.21 -9.36
CA PHE A 108 -3.36 15.70 -10.73
C PHE A 108 -4.42 16.40 -11.61
N THR A 109 -4.68 17.70 -11.37
CA THR A 109 -5.59 18.52 -12.18
C THR A 109 -4.93 19.83 -12.65
N GLY A 110 -5.57 20.51 -13.61
CA GLY A 110 -5.16 21.84 -14.07
C GLY A 110 -5.14 22.91 -12.97
N ILE A 111 -5.90 22.72 -11.88
CA ILE A 111 -5.95 23.70 -10.78
C ILE A 111 -4.93 23.44 -9.66
N PHE A 112 -4.12 22.37 -9.74
CA PHE A 112 -3.11 21.99 -8.74
C PHE A 112 -2.23 23.17 -8.28
N LEU A 113 -1.54 23.84 -9.22
CA LEU A 113 -0.65 24.96 -8.91
C LEU A 113 -1.39 26.23 -8.43
N PRO A 114 -2.51 26.67 -9.07
CA PRO A 114 -3.39 27.70 -8.51
C PRO A 114 -3.88 27.42 -7.07
N TRP A 115 -4.32 26.19 -6.79
CA TRP A 115 -4.86 25.82 -5.48
C TRP A 115 -3.79 25.86 -4.40
N HIS A 116 -2.61 25.27 -4.63
CA HIS A 116 -1.51 25.34 -3.68
C HIS A 116 -1.01 26.78 -3.46
N ARG A 117 -1.04 27.63 -4.50
CA ARG A 117 -0.75 29.07 -4.36
C ARG A 117 -1.79 29.80 -3.49
N TRP A 118 -3.08 29.48 -3.64
CA TRP A 118 -4.14 29.97 -2.75
C TRP A 118 -3.92 29.50 -1.31
N TYR A 119 -3.74 28.20 -1.11
CA TYR A 119 -3.58 27.55 0.20
C TYR A 119 -2.40 28.14 0.99
N LEU A 120 -1.23 28.35 0.34
CA LEU A 120 -0.07 29.03 0.92
C LEU A 120 -0.35 30.48 1.33
N HIS A 121 -1.17 31.21 0.56
CA HIS A 121 -1.56 32.59 0.90
C HIS A 121 -2.54 32.61 2.08
N THR A 122 -3.58 31.80 2.04
CA THR A 122 -4.55 31.64 3.14
C THR A 122 -3.87 31.24 4.44
N PHE A 123 -2.86 30.37 4.39
CA PHE A 123 -2.04 30.01 5.56
C PHE A 123 -1.18 31.17 6.06
N HIS A 124 -0.56 31.96 5.16
CA HIS A 124 0.19 33.14 5.57
C HIS A 124 -0.72 34.20 6.21
N GLU A 125 -1.92 34.42 5.69
CA GLU A 125 -2.90 35.31 6.30
C GLU A 125 -3.44 34.77 7.63
N ALA A 126 -3.63 33.46 7.80
CA ALA A 126 -3.97 32.86 9.10
C ALA A 126 -2.88 33.11 10.16
N LEU A 127 -1.60 32.87 9.82
CA LEU A 127 -0.45 33.17 10.69
C LEU A 127 -0.41 34.67 11.08
N LYS A 128 -0.72 35.58 10.14
CA LYS A 128 -0.75 37.03 10.38
C LYS A 128 -1.91 37.45 11.27
N LYS A 129 -3.14 37.00 10.96
CA LYS A 129 -4.39 37.42 11.62
C LYS A 129 -4.55 36.80 13.01
N GLN A 130 -4.44 35.47 13.12
CA GLN A 130 -4.69 34.77 14.39
C GLN A 130 -3.47 34.78 15.32
N CYS A 131 -2.26 34.75 14.75
CA CYS A 131 -1.02 34.55 15.51
C CYS A 131 -0.05 35.75 15.42
N GLY A 132 -0.49 36.89 14.89
CA GLY A 132 0.27 38.13 14.88
C GLY A 132 1.60 38.09 14.11
N TYR A 133 1.78 37.11 13.21
CA TYR A 133 3.03 36.93 12.47
C TYR A 133 3.33 38.14 11.57
N LYS A 134 4.49 38.77 11.77
CA LYS A 134 4.91 39.97 11.00
C LYS A 134 5.91 39.65 9.87
N GLY A 135 6.27 38.38 9.71
CA GLY A 135 7.22 37.93 8.69
C GLY A 135 6.55 37.59 7.36
N VAL A 136 7.38 37.14 6.43
CA VAL A 136 6.97 36.61 5.12
C VAL A 136 6.86 35.09 5.18
N LEU A 137 6.08 34.47 4.29
CA LEU A 137 6.11 33.01 4.15
C LEU A 137 7.50 32.58 3.63
N PRO A 138 8.22 31.69 4.33
CA PRO A 138 9.51 31.17 3.86
C PRO A 138 9.31 30.06 2.81
N TYR A 139 10.37 29.75 2.08
CA TYR A 139 10.44 28.56 1.23
C TYR A 139 11.79 27.85 1.38
N TRP A 140 11.84 26.56 1.06
CA TRP A 140 13.09 25.79 1.06
C TRP A 140 13.54 25.51 -0.36
N ASN A 141 14.70 26.05 -0.77
CA ASN A 141 15.26 25.75 -2.08
C ASN A 141 16.07 24.44 -2.03
N TRP A 142 15.37 23.31 -2.07
CA TRP A 142 15.95 21.96 -2.07
C TRP A 142 17.04 21.71 -3.11
N SER A 143 17.08 22.47 -4.21
CA SER A 143 18.13 22.34 -5.24
C SER A 143 19.53 22.71 -4.73
N LEU A 144 19.61 23.43 -3.59
CA LEU A 144 20.88 23.73 -2.91
C LEU A 144 21.38 22.59 -2.02
N ASP A 145 20.55 21.57 -1.78
CA ASP A 145 20.79 20.49 -0.81
C ASP A 145 21.16 19.15 -1.46
N VAL A 146 21.11 19.05 -2.80
CA VAL A 146 21.26 17.80 -3.55
C VAL A 146 22.54 17.01 -3.29
N ALA A 147 23.61 17.68 -2.83
CA ALA A 147 24.87 17.03 -2.44
C ALA A 147 24.77 16.27 -1.10
N ASN A 148 23.88 16.67 -0.19
CA ASN A 148 23.58 15.96 1.05
C ASN A 148 22.21 16.40 1.61
N MET A 149 21.15 15.80 1.08
CA MET A 149 19.76 16.18 1.41
C MET A 149 19.42 16.03 2.90
N THR A 150 20.01 15.07 3.61
CA THR A 150 19.70 14.85 5.03
C THR A 150 20.39 15.85 5.96
N ALA A 151 21.37 16.61 5.45
CA ALA A 151 22.00 17.72 6.14
C ALA A 151 21.37 19.10 5.83
N ALA A 152 20.23 19.13 5.12
CA ALA A 152 19.60 20.39 4.71
C ALA A 152 19.21 21.27 5.91
N PRO A 153 19.48 22.60 5.91
CA PRO A 153 19.24 23.48 7.07
C PRO A 153 17.79 23.66 7.52
N VAL A 154 16.82 22.99 6.88
CA VAL A 154 15.46 22.80 7.39
C VAL A 154 15.41 21.77 8.52
N TYR A 155 16.18 20.69 8.41
CA TYR A 155 16.25 19.57 9.36
C TYR A 155 17.13 19.88 10.59
N ASP A 156 17.18 21.15 10.97
CA ASP A 156 17.84 21.62 12.18
C ASP A 156 17.14 20.98 13.41
N PRO A 157 17.88 20.39 14.36
CA PRO A 157 17.32 19.81 15.57
C PRO A 157 16.96 20.85 16.66
N ASP A 158 17.25 22.14 16.46
CA ASP A 158 16.96 23.20 17.43
C ASP A 158 15.45 23.25 17.79
N PRO A 159 15.07 23.11 19.08
CA PRO A 159 13.69 22.99 19.53
C PRO A 159 12.87 24.30 19.45
N GLU A 160 13.49 25.42 19.09
CA GLU A 160 12.80 26.70 18.88
C GLU A 160 12.66 27.10 17.41
N VAL A 161 13.55 26.62 16.51
CA VAL A 161 13.60 27.10 15.12
C VAL A 161 13.70 26.02 14.05
N GLY A 162 14.05 24.78 14.40
CA GLY A 162 14.28 23.72 13.44
C GLY A 162 13.04 22.89 13.13
N MET A 163 12.94 22.33 11.93
CA MET A 163 11.84 21.42 11.57
C MET A 163 12.07 19.99 12.07
N GLY A 164 13.21 19.72 12.72
CA GLY A 164 13.61 18.39 13.19
C GLY A 164 14.18 17.51 12.10
N ARG A 165 14.83 16.42 12.50
CA ARG A 165 15.41 15.41 11.59
C ARG A 165 14.37 14.39 11.16
N PHE A 166 14.85 13.22 10.75
CA PHE A 166 14.03 12.08 10.35
C PHE A 166 13.78 11.14 11.53
N GLY A 167 12.57 10.60 11.64
CA GLY A 167 12.13 9.66 12.66
C GLY A 167 10.65 9.30 12.53
N THR A 168 10.25 8.22 13.18
CA THR A 168 8.85 7.79 13.31
C THR A 168 8.54 7.48 14.78
N PRO A 169 8.14 8.48 15.59
CA PRO A 169 7.96 9.90 15.24
C PRO A 169 9.27 10.68 15.13
N ILE A 170 9.21 11.93 14.67
CA ILE A 170 10.36 12.85 14.74
C ILE A 170 10.73 13.17 16.21
N MET A 171 12.02 13.09 16.54
CA MET A 171 12.49 13.10 17.95
C MET A 171 13.16 14.41 18.39
N ASP A 172 13.47 15.31 17.45
CA ASP A 172 14.13 16.60 17.68
C ASP A 172 13.51 17.71 16.81
N GLY A 173 14.03 18.94 16.92
CA GLY A 173 13.41 20.13 16.34
C GLY A 173 12.17 20.61 17.09
N ALA A 174 11.55 21.68 16.56
CA ALA A 174 10.49 22.39 17.26
C ALA A 174 9.14 21.66 17.27
N PHE A 175 8.89 20.75 16.34
CA PHE A 175 7.58 20.10 16.14
C PHE A 175 7.52 18.64 16.61
N LYS A 176 8.56 18.11 17.26
CA LYS A 176 8.63 16.72 17.75
C LYS A 176 7.42 16.28 18.60
N ASP A 177 6.87 17.19 19.40
CA ASP A 177 5.73 16.94 20.30
C ASP A 177 4.39 17.35 19.66
N SER A 178 4.39 17.81 18.40
CA SER A 178 3.17 18.26 17.70
C SER A 178 2.26 17.08 17.41
N ARG A 179 1.11 17.06 18.08
CA ARG A 179 0.01 16.14 17.80
C ARG A 179 -0.88 16.72 16.72
N ARG A 180 -1.25 15.93 15.72
CA ARG A 180 -2.19 16.27 14.63
C ARG A 180 -3.43 15.38 14.71
N GLU A 181 -4.59 15.91 14.34
CA GLU A 181 -5.87 15.20 14.48
C GLU A 181 -6.11 14.15 13.39
N TYR A 182 -5.70 14.44 12.15
CA TYR A 182 -6.03 13.64 10.97
C TYR A 182 -4.84 12.83 10.44
N PRO A 183 -5.06 11.61 9.88
CA PRO A 183 -6.34 10.91 9.75
C PRO A 183 -6.85 10.29 11.05
N VAL A 184 -5.94 10.11 12.03
CA VAL A 184 -6.22 9.76 13.43
C VAL A 184 -5.25 10.51 14.35
N PRO A 185 -5.57 10.76 15.63
CA PRO A 185 -4.69 11.52 16.53
C PRO A 185 -3.30 10.87 16.72
N HIS A 186 -2.25 11.51 16.19
CA HIS A 186 -0.88 10.99 16.19
C HIS A 186 0.16 12.13 16.28
N VAL A 187 1.45 11.79 16.26
CA VAL A 187 2.59 12.72 16.20
C VAL A 187 3.37 12.52 14.90
N ILE A 188 3.91 13.61 14.34
CA ILE A 188 4.47 13.67 12.97
C ILE A 188 5.51 12.56 12.72
N ASN A 189 5.37 11.86 11.59
CA ASN A 189 6.26 10.82 11.11
C ASN A 189 6.94 11.25 9.79
N ARG A 190 8.27 11.17 9.74
CA ARG A 190 9.05 11.54 8.54
C ARG A 190 10.37 10.76 8.49
N THR A 191 10.47 9.76 7.61
CA THR A 191 11.73 9.06 7.28
C THR A 191 12.42 9.70 6.07
N TYR A 192 13.53 9.13 5.59
CA TYR A 192 14.20 9.55 4.36
C TYR A 192 14.40 8.37 3.40
N SER A 193 14.16 8.59 2.10
CA SER A 193 14.58 7.70 1.01
C SER A 193 15.41 8.46 -0.01
N HIS A 194 16.60 7.95 -0.31
CA HIS A 194 17.48 8.49 -1.36
C HIS A 194 17.00 8.14 -2.78
N TYR A 195 16.17 7.10 -2.91
CA TYR A 195 15.59 6.62 -4.16
C TYR A 195 14.05 6.58 -4.02
N PRO A 196 13.37 7.73 -4.10
CA PRO A 196 11.93 7.86 -3.81
C PRO A 196 11.01 6.95 -4.64
N PHE A 197 11.47 6.53 -5.82
CA PHE A 197 10.68 5.81 -6.82
C PHE A 197 10.91 4.29 -6.85
N LYS A 198 11.77 3.74 -5.98
CA LYS A 198 11.99 2.27 -5.90
C LYS A 198 10.76 1.47 -5.49
N ILE A 199 9.84 2.10 -4.75
CA ILE A 199 8.58 1.49 -4.34
C ILE A 199 7.50 2.10 -5.24
N ASN A 200 7.07 1.33 -6.25
CA ASN A 200 5.86 1.65 -7.02
C ASN A 200 4.67 1.78 -6.06
N ARG A 201 3.81 2.78 -6.29
CA ARG A 201 2.65 3.07 -5.41
C ARG A 201 1.38 3.03 -6.26
N PRO A 202 0.77 1.85 -6.48
CA PRO A 202 -0.39 1.69 -7.37
C PRO A 202 -1.48 2.75 -7.12
N PRO A 203 -2.02 3.40 -8.17
CA PRO A 203 -1.85 3.12 -9.60
C PRO A 203 -0.55 3.68 -10.25
N PHE A 204 0.31 4.35 -9.48
CA PHE A 204 1.54 4.98 -9.99
C PHE A 204 2.66 3.95 -10.18
N VAL A 205 3.13 3.84 -11.42
CA VAL A 205 4.31 3.04 -11.81
C VAL A 205 5.38 3.97 -12.35
N TYR A 206 6.59 3.86 -11.82
CA TYR A 206 7.70 4.75 -12.11
C TYR A 206 8.66 4.11 -13.11
N LEU A 207 9.06 4.86 -14.14
CA LEU A 207 9.86 4.35 -15.27
C LEU A 207 11.35 4.22 -14.93
N GLN A 208 11.81 4.94 -13.91
CA GLN A 208 13.20 5.03 -13.46
C GLN A 208 13.24 4.87 -11.93
N PRO A 209 12.98 3.68 -11.38
CA PRO A 209 12.89 3.46 -9.92
C PRO A 209 14.19 3.80 -9.18
N ASP A 210 15.35 3.56 -9.81
CA ASP A 210 16.69 3.87 -9.29
C ASP A 210 17.12 5.35 -9.42
N LEU A 211 16.24 6.24 -9.90
CA LEU A 211 16.59 7.65 -10.07
C LEU A 211 16.75 8.34 -8.70
N ALA A 212 17.95 8.87 -8.44
CA ALA A 212 18.31 9.42 -7.14
C ALA A 212 17.75 10.84 -6.95
N VAL A 213 17.47 11.22 -5.70
CA VAL A 213 17.03 12.58 -5.34
C VAL A 213 17.96 13.67 -5.88
N SER A 214 19.26 13.41 -5.87
CA SER A 214 20.30 14.34 -6.34
C SER A 214 20.09 14.80 -7.78
N ASP A 215 19.63 13.90 -8.63
CA ASP A 215 19.64 14.06 -10.07
C ASP A 215 18.39 14.82 -10.54
N ILE A 216 17.24 14.47 -9.94
CA ILE A 216 15.94 15.08 -10.23
C ILE A 216 15.88 16.52 -9.71
N LEU A 217 16.41 16.76 -8.51
CA LEU A 217 16.34 18.06 -7.85
C LEU A 217 17.53 18.97 -8.20
N ALA A 218 18.47 18.50 -9.01
CA ALA A 218 19.65 19.25 -9.43
C ALA A 218 19.28 20.65 -9.95
N PRO A 219 20.03 21.72 -9.60
CA PRO A 219 19.77 23.07 -10.10
C PRO A 219 19.65 23.15 -11.62
N GLY A 220 20.40 22.32 -12.36
CA GLY A 220 20.32 22.21 -13.82
C GLY A 220 18.98 21.67 -14.31
N ASN A 221 18.39 20.69 -13.63
CA ASN A 221 17.08 20.15 -14.00
C ASN A 221 15.95 21.14 -13.68
N ILE A 222 15.98 21.76 -12.50
CA ILE A 222 15.03 22.82 -12.14
C ILE A 222 15.11 24.00 -13.12
N ALA A 223 16.31 24.39 -13.55
CA ALA A 223 16.50 25.41 -14.58
C ALA A 223 16.00 24.96 -15.96
N ALA A 224 16.17 23.69 -16.33
CA ALA A 224 15.62 23.14 -17.57
C ALA A 224 14.08 23.19 -17.59
N ILE A 225 13.41 22.80 -16.49
CA ILE A 225 11.95 22.86 -16.37
C ILE A 225 11.43 24.31 -16.47
N VAL A 226 12.11 25.26 -15.82
CA VAL A 226 11.76 26.70 -15.89
C VAL A 226 11.94 27.31 -17.29
N ASN A 227 12.92 26.83 -18.06
CA ASN A 227 13.28 27.39 -19.37
C ASN A 227 12.72 26.59 -20.57
N ARG A 228 11.90 25.55 -20.31
CA ARG A 228 11.20 24.74 -21.34
C ARG A 228 9.70 25.04 -21.34
N SER A 229 8.97 24.34 -22.21
CA SER A 229 7.50 24.38 -22.26
C SER A 229 6.93 25.79 -22.54
N GLU A 230 7.58 26.57 -23.40
CA GLU A 230 7.19 27.96 -23.72
C GLU A 230 5.72 28.04 -24.20
N GLY A 231 4.89 28.80 -23.48
CA GLY A 231 3.44 28.90 -23.70
C GLY A 231 2.63 27.64 -23.33
N ASN A 232 3.26 26.54 -22.92
CA ASN A 232 2.65 25.24 -22.69
C ASN A 232 2.60 24.90 -21.19
N PHE A 233 1.54 25.37 -20.52
CA PHE A 233 1.32 25.14 -19.09
C PHE A 233 1.17 23.67 -18.72
N THR A 234 0.51 22.85 -19.55
CA THR A 234 0.30 21.44 -19.22
C THR A 234 1.60 20.65 -19.27
N ASN A 235 2.48 20.90 -20.25
CA ASN A 235 3.81 20.27 -20.24
C ASN A 235 4.66 20.78 -19.06
N PHE A 236 4.59 22.06 -18.71
CA PHE A 236 5.27 22.60 -17.53
C PHE A 236 4.80 21.95 -16.21
N ALA A 237 3.49 21.82 -16.02
CA ALA A 237 2.92 21.19 -14.83
C ALA A 237 3.27 19.68 -14.77
N TYR A 238 3.23 18.98 -15.90
CA TYR A 238 3.64 17.58 -16.02
C TYR A 238 5.13 17.36 -15.73
N GLU A 239 6.02 18.28 -16.10
CA GLU A 239 7.45 18.21 -15.74
C GLU A 239 7.70 18.46 -14.23
N LEU A 240 6.75 19.08 -13.51
CA LEU A 240 6.82 19.29 -12.06
C LEU A 240 6.16 18.18 -11.22
N ASP A 241 4.96 17.77 -11.61
CA ASP A 241 4.02 16.94 -10.84
C ASP A 241 3.65 15.62 -11.55
N GLY A 242 4.19 15.37 -12.74
CA GLY A 242 3.91 14.15 -13.49
C GLY A 242 4.48 12.89 -12.83
N VAL A 243 3.72 11.81 -12.97
CA VAL A 243 4.08 10.47 -12.48
C VAL A 243 5.23 9.88 -13.29
N ARG A 244 5.14 9.92 -14.64
CA ARG A 244 6.14 9.34 -15.55
C ARG A 244 7.42 10.16 -15.67
N THR A 245 7.32 11.49 -15.55
CA THR A 245 8.46 12.42 -15.43
C THR A 245 9.15 12.30 -14.07
N GLN A 246 8.51 11.68 -13.08
CA GLN A 246 9.00 11.57 -11.70
C GLN A 246 9.35 12.95 -11.12
N GLY A 247 8.47 13.93 -11.37
CA GLY A 247 8.78 15.35 -11.25
C GLY A 247 9.26 15.80 -9.85
N PRO A 248 9.92 16.97 -9.75
CA PRO A 248 10.43 17.51 -8.48
C PRO A 248 9.42 17.58 -7.34
N HIS A 249 8.12 17.82 -7.60
CA HIS A 249 7.10 17.82 -6.55
C HIS A 249 6.94 16.42 -5.94
N ASN A 250 6.66 15.41 -6.77
CA ASN A 250 6.57 14.01 -6.35
C ASN A 250 7.85 13.54 -5.66
N THR A 251 9.01 13.95 -6.16
CA THR A 251 10.31 13.66 -5.55
C THR A 251 10.41 14.20 -4.11
N MET A 252 9.94 15.42 -3.85
CA MET A 252 9.92 16.00 -2.50
C MET A 252 8.99 15.25 -1.55
N HIS A 253 7.80 14.85 -1.98
CA HIS A 253 6.89 14.09 -1.13
C HIS A 253 7.39 12.65 -0.89
N LEU A 254 7.82 11.96 -1.94
CA LEU A 254 8.19 10.54 -1.89
C LEU A 254 9.54 10.27 -1.23
N MET A 255 10.47 11.25 -1.20
CA MET A 255 11.73 11.12 -0.45
C MET A 255 11.56 11.13 1.06
N MET A 256 10.36 11.48 1.56
CA MET A 256 10.05 11.59 2.99
C MET A 256 8.88 10.67 3.40
N PRO A 257 9.05 9.33 3.37
CA PRO A 257 7.99 8.39 3.75
C PRO A 257 7.51 8.63 5.19
N GLY A 258 6.20 8.67 5.37
CA GLY A 258 5.54 9.28 6.53
C GLY A 258 4.48 10.29 6.06
N ASP A 259 4.15 11.27 6.90
CA ASP A 259 3.13 12.29 6.67
C ASP A 259 3.35 13.04 5.34
N ILE A 260 4.55 13.60 5.14
CA ILE A 260 4.91 14.32 3.91
C ILE A 260 4.65 13.48 2.65
N SER A 261 4.87 12.16 2.68
CA SER A 261 4.64 11.31 1.50
C SER A 261 3.19 10.96 1.19
N ASN A 262 2.22 11.47 1.97
CA ASN A 262 0.80 11.20 1.77
C ASN A 262 0.10 12.38 1.05
N PRO A 263 -0.59 12.15 -0.08
CA PRO A 263 -1.20 13.24 -0.85
C PRO A 263 -2.44 13.86 -0.17
N PHE A 264 -3.01 13.23 0.85
CA PHE A 264 -4.20 13.75 1.54
C PHE A 264 -3.84 14.62 2.75
N TRP A 265 -2.92 14.17 3.61
CA TRP A 265 -2.62 14.81 4.89
C TRP A 265 -1.15 15.24 5.09
N SER A 266 -0.36 15.36 4.02
CA SER A 266 1.01 15.90 4.10
C SER A 266 1.18 17.28 4.76
N PRO A 267 0.18 18.18 4.80
CA PRO A 267 0.26 19.38 5.65
C PRO A 267 0.40 19.14 7.16
N ASN A 268 0.24 17.90 7.66
CA ASN A 268 0.53 17.53 9.06
C ASN A 268 1.95 17.97 9.50
N ASP A 269 2.93 17.85 8.61
CA ASP A 269 4.30 18.32 8.82
C ASP A 269 4.46 19.75 8.28
N PRO A 270 4.79 20.75 9.11
CA PRO A 270 4.97 22.14 8.68
C PRO A 270 6.02 22.35 7.56
N LEU A 271 6.88 21.37 7.30
CA LEU A 271 7.79 21.38 6.16
C LEU A 271 7.04 21.45 4.80
N PHE A 272 5.79 20.96 4.74
CA PHE A 272 4.89 21.09 3.58
C PHE A 272 4.85 22.52 3.03
N PHE A 273 4.67 23.53 3.90
CA PHE A 273 4.53 24.92 3.50
C PHE A 273 5.85 25.50 2.93
N LEU A 274 7.00 25.01 3.39
CA LEU A 274 8.31 25.38 2.84
C LEU A 274 8.56 24.69 1.48
N ILE A 275 8.08 23.47 1.31
CA ILE A 275 8.14 22.71 0.05
C ILE A 275 7.27 23.40 -1.01
N HIS A 276 5.97 23.54 -0.75
CA HIS A 276 5.03 24.17 -1.67
C HIS A 276 5.34 25.65 -1.91
N GLY A 277 5.90 26.35 -0.92
CA GLY A 277 6.45 27.70 -1.09
C GLY A 277 7.56 27.78 -2.16
N ASN A 278 8.35 26.73 -2.36
CA ASN A 278 9.38 26.67 -3.40
C ASN A 278 8.83 26.18 -4.75
N LEU A 279 7.86 25.25 -4.74
CA LEU A 279 7.11 24.84 -5.95
C LEU A 279 6.45 26.06 -6.62
N ASP A 280 5.78 26.90 -5.82
CA ASP A 280 5.24 28.18 -6.26
C ASP A 280 6.32 29.12 -6.80
N CYS A 281 7.49 29.20 -6.14
CA CYS A 281 8.61 29.99 -6.66
C CYS A 281 9.15 29.46 -8.00
N ILE A 282 9.01 28.16 -8.30
CA ILE A 282 9.37 27.58 -9.60
C ILE A 282 8.33 27.93 -10.66
N TRP A 283 7.03 27.81 -10.35
CA TRP A 283 5.95 28.27 -11.25
C TRP A 283 6.05 29.77 -11.56
N ALA A 284 6.28 30.60 -10.54
CA ALA A 284 6.48 32.04 -10.71
C ALA A 284 7.73 32.37 -11.55
N LYS A 285 8.82 31.59 -11.46
CA LYS A 285 9.97 31.75 -12.37
C LYS A 285 9.58 31.45 -13.80
N TRP A 286 8.92 30.31 -14.08
CA TRP A 286 8.45 29.96 -15.43
C TRP A 286 7.48 31.00 -16.00
N GLN A 287 6.51 31.49 -15.21
CA GLN A 287 5.60 32.58 -15.60
C GLN A 287 6.33 33.88 -15.99
N ASN A 288 7.55 34.12 -15.48
CA ASN A 288 8.35 35.30 -15.79
C ASN A 288 9.49 35.03 -16.80
N ALA A 289 9.73 33.78 -17.19
CA ALA A 289 10.81 33.40 -18.11
C ALA A 289 10.54 33.84 -19.56
N ASP A 290 9.30 33.72 -20.02
CA ASP A 290 8.86 34.16 -21.36
C ASP A 290 7.49 34.88 -21.30
N PRO A 291 7.22 35.91 -22.14
CA PRO A 291 5.92 36.58 -22.21
C PRO A 291 4.71 35.65 -22.46
N LYS A 292 4.86 34.54 -23.19
CA LYS A 292 3.78 33.57 -23.44
C LYS A 292 3.40 32.80 -22.18
N ASN A 293 4.36 32.51 -21.29
CA ASN A 293 4.14 31.78 -20.04
C ASN A 293 3.25 32.58 -19.06
N LYS A 294 3.27 33.92 -19.12
CA LYS A 294 2.60 34.83 -18.17
C LYS A 294 1.10 34.57 -17.97
N ARG A 295 0.41 34.09 -19.00
CA ARG A 295 -1.04 33.80 -18.99
C ARG A 295 -1.38 32.42 -19.60
N ALA A 296 -0.38 31.58 -19.83
CA ALA A 296 -0.60 30.20 -20.27
C ALA A 296 -1.17 29.36 -19.13
N PHE A 297 -2.34 28.76 -19.36
CA PHE A 297 -3.05 27.90 -18.41
C PHE A 297 -3.80 26.79 -19.17
N GLY A 298 -4.02 25.64 -18.53
CA GLY A 298 -4.68 24.50 -19.14
C GLY A 298 -4.69 23.27 -18.23
N GLY A 299 -5.11 22.13 -18.79
CA GLY A 299 -5.39 20.91 -18.04
C GLY A 299 -6.90 20.70 -17.82
N GLY A 300 -7.26 19.63 -17.13
CA GLY A 300 -8.63 19.27 -16.80
C GLY A 300 -9.00 19.54 -15.35
N LEU A 301 -10.29 19.53 -15.03
CA LEU A 301 -10.85 19.68 -13.68
C LEU A 301 -11.19 18.34 -13.01
N THR A 302 -11.05 17.23 -13.73
CA THR A 302 -11.31 15.88 -13.21
C THR A 302 -9.98 15.18 -12.97
N GLN A 303 -9.72 14.74 -11.74
CA GLN A 303 -8.59 13.85 -11.45
C GLN A 303 -8.81 12.49 -12.13
N ASP A 304 -7.80 11.98 -12.85
CA ASP A 304 -7.80 10.63 -13.43
C ASP A 304 -6.46 9.94 -13.15
N ILE A 305 -6.37 9.32 -11.97
CA ILE A 305 -5.19 8.57 -11.53
C ILE A 305 -5.06 7.17 -12.17
N PHE A 306 -5.94 6.80 -13.11
CA PHE A 306 -5.83 5.54 -13.85
C PHE A 306 -5.36 5.77 -15.29
N ASN A 307 -5.71 6.90 -15.89
CA ASN A 307 -5.26 7.31 -17.23
C ASN A 307 -4.31 8.53 -17.20
N TYR A 308 -3.45 8.66 -16.18
CA TYR A 308 -2.52 9.79 -16.04
C TYR A 308 -1.49 9.95 -17.17
N ASP A 309 -1.33 8.95 -18.05
CA ASP A 309 -0.57 9.11 -19.30
C ASP A 309 -1.33 9.92 -20.36
N THR A 310 -2.64 9.75 -20.41
CA THR A 310 -3.56 10.48 -21.30
C THR A 310 -3.92 11.85 -20.71
N TYR A 311 -4.05 11.92 -19.38
CA TYR A 311 -4.51 13.09 -18.64
C TYR A 311 -3.55 13.49 -17.50
N PRO A 312 -2.25 13.75 -17.77
CA PRO A 312 -1.23 14.02 -16.75
C PRO A 312 -1.46 15.29 -15.93
N VAL A 313 -2.38 16.17 -16.37
CA VAL A 313 -2.77 17.41 -15.69
C VAL A 313 -4.31 17.53 -15.69
N GLY A 314 -4.99 16.41 -15.43
CA GLY A 314 -6.43 16.31 -15.30
C GLY A 314 -7.18 16.02 -16.60
N ALA A 315 -8.24 15.23 -16.48
CA ALA A 315 -9.19 14.88 -17.52
C ALA A 315 -10.32 15.92 -17.66
N PRO A 316 -11.06 15.96 -18.80
CA PRO A 316 -12.14 16.91 -19.03
C PRO A 316 -13.20 16.97 -17.91
N PRO A 317 -13.88 18.11 -17.70
CA PRO A 317 -13.84 19.34 -18.51
C PRO A 317 -12.56 20.15 -18.32
N ALA A 318 -12.19 20.94 -19.33
CA ALA A 318 -10.97 21.77 -19.29
C ALA A 318 -11.05 22.87 -18.23
N ALA A 319 -9.95 23.05 -17.49
CA ALA A 319 -9.79 24.12 -16.50
C ALA A 319 -9.73 25.50 -17.16
N LYS A 320 -10.29 26.51 -16.51
CA LYS A 320 -10.32 27.90 -16.98
C LYS A 320 -9.80 28.84 -15.90
N THR A 321 -9.38 30.05 -16.28
CA THR A 321 -9.06 31.09 -15.30
C THR A 321 -10.28 31.49 -14.46
N SER A 322 -11.50 31.26 -14.95
CA SER A 322 -12.76 31.44 -14.20
C SER A 322 -13.20 30.21 -13.41
N SER A 323 -12.40 29.14 -13.35
CA SER A 323 -12.71 27.97 -12.51
C SER A 323 -12.53 28.33 -11.04
N GLU A 324 -13.52 27.97 -10.22
CA GLU A 324 -13.43 28.08 -8.76
C GLU A 324 -12.48 27.02 -8.18
N LEU A 325 -11.81 27.39 -7.09
CA LEU A 325 -10.95 26.51 -6.31
C LEU A 325 -11.77 25.86 -5.19
N PRO A 326 -11.60 24.55 -4.89
CA PRO A 326 -12.23 23.90 -3.75
C PRO A 326 -11.63 24.44 -2.44
N THR A 327 -12.24 25.48 -1.87
CA THR A 327 -11.74 26.11 -0.63
C THR A 327 -12.19 25.42 0.65
N VAL A 328 -13.17 24.50 0.57
CA VAL A 328 -13.81 23.80 1.72
C VAL A 328 -14.32 24.77 2.80
N GLY A 329 -14.55 26.04 2.45
CA GLY A 329 -14.95 27.09 3.41
C GLY A 329 -13.80 27.68 4.26
N LEU A 330 -12.55 27.24 4.08
CA LEU A 330 -11.35 27.83 4.71
C LEU A 330 -11.13 29.30 4.31
N SER A 331 -11.65 29.69 3.15
CA SER A 331 -11.92 31.07 2.76
C SER A 331 -13.22 31.15 1.96
N ARG A 332 -13.67 32.38 1.65
CA ARG A 332 -14.62 32.64 0.55
C ARG A 332 -14.23 31.85 -0.72
N PRO A 333 -15.17 31.58 -1.65
CA PRO A 333 -14.82 31.10 -2.98
C PRO A 333 -13.79 32.01 -3.66
N VAL A 334 -12.83 31.39 -4.34
CA VAL A 334 -11.73 32.04 -5.07
C VAL A 334 -11.59 31.35 -6.42
N THR A 335 -11.45 32.11 -7.51
CA THR A 335 -11.17 31.56 -8.84
C THR A 335 -9.68 31.53 -9.16
N VAL A 336 -9.27 30.66 -10.09
CA VAL A 336 -7.88 30.57 -10.60
C VAL A 336 -7.33 31.95 -10.98
N SER A 337 -8.14 32.83 -11.56
CA SER A 337 -7.73 34.17 -12.00
C SER A 337 -7.24 35.07 -10.86
N GLU A 338 -7.80 34.93 -9.66
CA GLU A 338 -7.48 35.74 -8.48
C GLU A 338 -6.15 35.36 -7.84
N VAL A 339 -5.63 34.18 -8.16
CA VAL A 339 -4.31 33.71 -7.70
C VAL A 339 -3.31 33.52 -8.84
N PHE A 340 -3.68 33.83 -10.08
CA PHE A 340 -2.81 33.57 -11.23
C PHE A 340 -1.53 34.43 -11.25
N GLU A 341 -1.60 35.67 -10.77
CA GLU A 341 -0.47 36.61 -10.72
C GLU A 341 -0.13 37.01 -9.28
N THR A 342 1.10 36.74 -8.86
CA THR A 342 1.57 36.98 -7.49
C THR A 342 1.58 38.47 -7.07
N LYS A 343 1.55 39.39 -8.06
CA LYS A 343 1.62 40.85 -7.87
C LYS A 343 0.26 41.56 -7.93
N ASN A 344 -0.86 40.82 -7.98
CA ASN A 344 -2.18 41.43 -7.81
C ASN A 344 -2.42 41.85 -6.34
N ASP A 345 -3.47 42.64 -6.09
CA ASP A 345 -3.78 43.12 -4.73
C ASP A 345 -4.23 42.02 -3.75
N TYR A 346 -4.65 40.84 -4.24
CA TYR A 346 -5.01 39.71 -3.38
C TYR A 346 -3.76 39.01 -2.81
N LEU A 347 -2.83 38.58 -3.66
CA LEU A 347 -1.63 37.84 -3.24
C LEU A 347 -0.51 38.75 -2.75
N CYS A 348 -0.26 39.85 -3.45
CA CYS A 348 0.67 40.93 -3.09
C CYS A 348 2.11 40.49 -2.66
N TYR A 349 2.75 39.56 -3.40
CA TYR A 349 4.16 39.19 -3.22
C TYR A 349 4.98 39.15 -4.54
N PRO A 350 6.28 39.46 -4.52
CA PRO A 350 7.17 39.34 -5.66
C PRO A 350 8.10 38.13 -5.50
N VAL A 351 8.21 37.31 -6.53
CA VAL A 351 9.32 36.35 -6.65
C VAL A 351 10.46 37.06 -7.37
N PHE A 352 11.66 37.03 -6.78
CA PHE A 352 12.85 37.69 -7.32
C PHE A 352 13.92 36.66 -7.70
N VAL A 353 14.54 36.84 -8.86
CA VAL A 353 15.50 35.89 -9.43
C VAL A 353 16.90 36.36 -9.10
N TYR A 354 17.68 35.54 -8.38
CA TYR A 354 19.14 35.66 -8.42
C TYR A 354 19.61 35.10 -9.76
N VAL A 355 19.80 35.98 -10.74
CA VAL A 355 20.49 35.63 -11.99
C VAL A 355 21.99 35.58 -11.69
N ALA A 356 22.43 34.46 -11.09
CA ALA A 356 23.85 34.16 -10.98
C ALA A 356 24.37 33.87 -12.40
N PHE A 357 25.05 34.86 -12.99
CA PHE A 357 25.73 34.74 -14.27
C PHE A 357 26.97 33.82 -14.12
N VAL A 358 26.75 32.52 -13.94
CA VAL A 358 27.80 31.51 -14.11
C VAL A 358 28.01 31.33 -15.61
N ALA A 359 28.89 32.17 -16.16
CA ALA A 359 29.29 32.09 -17.55
C ALA A 359 30.11 30.81 -17.78
N TYR A 360 29.43 29.70 -18.09
CA TYR A 360 30.09 28.50 -18.58
C TYR A 360 30.77 28.82 -19.91
N THR A 361 32.09 28.96 -19.86
CA THR A 361 32.95 29.27 -20.99
C THR A 361 32.81 28.21 -22.07
N LYS A 362 32.75 28.64 -23.34
CA LYS A 362 32.88 27.74 -24.50
C LYS A 362 34.12 26.87 -24.33
N PHE A 363 33.93 25.54 -24.38
CA PHE A 363 34.99 24.62 -24.80
C PHE A 363 34.69 24.08 -26.20
N PRO A 364 35.71 23.71 -26.98
CA PRO A 364 35.63 23.69 -28.44
C PRO A 364 35.03 22.41 -29.01
N SER A 365 34.59 22.50 -30.27
CA SER A 365 34.14 21.35 -31.05
C SER A 365 35.31 20.43 -31.44
N SER A 366 35.28 19.18 -30.98
CA SER A 366 36.02 18.06 -31.59
C SER A 366 35.03 16.97 -32.00
N ARG A 367 35.11 16.52 -33.25
CA ARG A 367 34.14 15.58 -33.84
C ARG A 367 34.31 14.18 -33.26
N MET A 368 33.19 13.52 -32.93
CA MET A 368 33.05 12.08 -33.11
C MET A 368 31.62 11.83 -33.61
N GLY A 369 31.51 11.34 -34.84
CA GLY A 369 30.24 11.30 -35.57
C GLY A 369 29.44 10.04 -35.30
N TRP A 370 28.13 10.19 -35.18
CA TRP A 370 27.17 9.09 -35.30
C TRP A 370 26.34 9.30 -36.57
N ASP A 371 26.23 8.26 -37.38
CA ASP A 371 25.62 8.31 -38.71
C ASP A 371 24.08 8.29 -38.64
N THR A 372 23.46 9.42 -38.98
CA THR A 372 22.00 9.56 -39.04
C THR A 372 21.46 9.33 -40.46
N SER A 373 21.72 8.16 -41.06
CA SER A 373 21.26 7.84 -42.42
C SER A 373 20.63 6.45 -42.63
N ARG A 374 19.49 6.16 -41.95
CA ARG A 374 18.57 5.08 -42.34
C ARG A 374 17.11 5.33 -41.92
N PRO A 375 16.22 5.76 -42.83
CA PRO A 375 14.78 5.80 -42.56
C PRO A 375 14.17 4.40 -42.74
N LEU A 376 13.48 3.90 -41.71
CA LEU A 376 12.77 2.62 -41.75
C LEU A 376 11.26 2.78 -41.52
N PHE A 377 10.60 3.45 -42.46
CA PHE A 377 9.21 3.18 -42.82
C PHE A 377 9.02 3.52 -44.30
N ASN A 378 9.02 2.50 -45.16
CA ASN A 378 8.72 2.66 -46.58
C ASN A 378 7.42 1.91 -46.90
N SER A 379 6.39 2.66 -47.30
CA SER A 379 5.10 2.07 -47.66
C SER A 379 5.17 1.47 -49.06
N THR A 380 4.88 0.18 -49.20
CA THR A 380 3.90 -0.38 -50.17
C THR A 380 4.06 -1.90 -50.35
N LYS A 381 3.05 -2.67 -49.96
CA LYS A 381 2.25 -3.54 -50.85
C LYS A 381 1.16 -4.28 -50.06
N ASN A 382 0.04 -4.55 -50.72
CA ASN A 382 -0.98 -5.46 -50.20
C ASN A 382 -0.50 -6.91 -50.43
N ASP A 383 -0.42 -7.67 -49.34
CA ASP A 383 -0.67 -9.11 -49.37
C ASP A 383 -1.54 -9.46 -48.17
N SER A 384 -2.69 -10.10 -48.43
CA SER A 384 -3.72 -10.34 -47.42
C SER A 384 -3.40 -11.57 -46.57
N ILE A 385 -2.51 -11.39 -45.59
CA ILE A 385 -2.24 -12.41 -44.56
C ILE A 385 -3.54 -12.66 -43.79
N LYS A 386 -4.13 -13.85 -43.97
CA LYS A 386 -5.15 -14.34 -43.04
C LYS A 386 -4.47 -14.61 -41.69
N LEU A 387 -4.94 -13.92 -40.65
CA LEU A 387 -4.63 -14.33 -39.28
C LEU A 387 -5.12 -15.78 -39.06
N PRO A 388 -4.38 -16.60 -38.29
CA PRO A 388 -4.86 -17.91 -37.85
C PRO A 388 -6.18 -17.79 -37.07
N ASP A 389 -6.93 -18.88 -37.03
CA ASP A 389 -8.14 -18.94 -36.20
C ASP A 389 -7.76 -18.75 -34.72
N PRO A 390 -8.38 -17.81 -33.97
CA PRO A 390 -8.09 -17.60 -32.55
C PRO A 390 -8.56 -18.75 -31.64
N GLU A 391 -9.05 -19.87 -32.19
CA GLU A 391 -9.30 -21.12 -31.47
C GLU A 391 -8.29 -22.24 -31.82
N SER A 392 -7.26 -21.95 -32.64
CA SER A 392 -6.25 -22.95 -33.02
C SER A 392 -5.15 -23.12 -31.94
N PRO A 393 -4.61 -24.34 -31.73
CA PRO A 393 -3.52 -24.58 -30.78
C PRO A 393 -2.25 -23.76 -31.06
N GLU A 394 -1.98 -23.41 -32.33
CA GLU A 394 -0.85 -22.55 -32.70
C GLU A 394 -0.98 -21.13 -32.12
N HIS A 395 -2.20 -20.59 -31.97
CA HIS A 395 -2.41 -19.26 -31.40
C HIS A 395 -2.05 -19.21 -29.90
N ILE A 396 -2.48 -20.24 -29.14
CA ILE A 396 -2.12 -20.40 -27.72
C ILE A 396 -0.61 -20.62 -27.58
N THR A 397 -0.03 -21.46 -28.44
CA THR A 397 1.43 -21.70 -28.48
C THR A 397 2.22 -20.43 -28.79
N MET A 398 1.69 -19.54 -29.64
CA MET A 398 2.31 -18.25 -29.95
C MET A 398 2.25 -17.27 -28.76
N MET A 399 1.13 -17.21 -28.03
CA MET A 399 1.04 -16.41 -26.80
C MET A 399 2.04 -16.87 -25.74
N LEU A 400 2.15 -18.19 -25.50
CA LEU A 400 3.13 -18.76 -24.57
C LEU A 400 4.58 -18.44 -25.00
N ARG A 401 4.91 -18.59 -26.29
CA ARG A 401 6.24 -18.20 -26.82
C ARG A 401 6.56 -16.72 -26.61
N ASN A 402 5.58 -15.82 -26.76
CA ASN A 402 5.79 -14.38 -26.55
C ASN A 402 6.07 -14.03 -25.07
N LEU A 403 5.60 -14.87 -24.13
CA LEU A 403 5.97 -14.79 -22.70
C LEU A 403 7.29 -15.53 -22.39
N GLY A 404 8.00 -16.05 -23.39
CA GLY A 404 9.23 -16.83 -23.20
C GLY A 404 8.99 -18.25 -22.66
N ILE A 405 7.75 -18.73 -22.66
CA ILE A 405 7.37 -20.04 -22.14
C ILE A 405 7.51 -21.08 -23.26
N THR A 406 8.58 -21.88 -23.20
CA THR A 406 8.84 -22.99 -24.12
C THR A 406 8.89 -24.32 -23.37
N PRO A 407 8.13 -25.36 -23.78
CA PRO A 407 8.24 -26.69 -23.18
C PRO A 407 9.67 -27.23 -23.29
N SER A 408 10.24 -27.64 -22.16
CA SER A 408 11.57 -28.25 -22.11
C SER A 408 11.49 -29.74 -22.52
N PRO A 409 12.29 -30.22 -23.50
CA PRO A 409 12.22 -31.60 -23.96
C PRO A 409 12.82 -32.55 -22.91
N ARG A 410 11.94 -33.24 -22.15
CA ARG A 410 12.37 -34.32 -21.24
C ARG A 410 12.82 -35.57 -22.02
N PRO A 411 13.67 -36.44 -21.44
CA PRO A 411 14.30 -37.53 -22.19
C PRO A 411 13.31 -38.59 -22.68
N ILE A 412 13.49 -39.07 -23.90
CA ILE A 412 12.70 -40.18 -24.45
C ILE A 412 13.15 -41.48 -23.77
N THR A 413 12.28 -42.07 -22.94
CA THR A 413 12.43 -43.44 -22.46
C THR A 413 12.27 -44.42 -23.62
N ALA A 414 13.30 -45.18 -23.94
CA ALA A 414 13.31 -46.07 -25.10
C ALA A 414 12.39 -47.29 -24.92
N THR A 415 11.51 -47.55 -25.89
CA THR A 415 10.87 -48.84 -26.14
C THR A 415 11.56 -49.55 -27.30
N PRO A 416 11.82 -50.88 -27.24
CA PRO A 416 12.60 -51.59 -28.26
C PRO A 416 11.74 -52.23 -29.38
N GLY A 417 12.30 -52.29 -30.61
CA GLY A 417 11.72 -52.92 -31.81
C GLY A 417 10.96 -51.93 -32.69
N ASP A 418 11.22 -51.81 -34.00
CA ASP A 418 11.33 -52.92 -34.96
C ASP A 418 12.32 -52.66 -36.14
N ILE A 419 12.45 -53.62 -37.08
CA ILE A 419 13.56 -53.68 -38.06
C ILE A 419 13.10 -53.58 -39.54
N SER A 420 13.65 -52.62 -40.30
CA SER A 420 13.93 -52.66 -41.77
C SER A 420 14.28 -51.24 -42.30
N SER A 421 15.00 -51.00 -43.40
CA SER A 421 16.06 -51.77 -44.11
C SER A 421 16.79 -50.84 -45.11
N SER A 422 18.10 -51.00 -45.22
CA SER A 422 19.16 -50.43 -46.10
C SER A 422 18.83 -50.27 -47.63
N PRO A 423 19.74 -49.79 -48.54
CA PRO A 423 21.17 -49.48 -48.38
C PRO A 423 21.78 -48.27 -49.16
N SER A 424 23.02 -47.88 -48.82
CA SER A 424 24.15 -47.66 -49.76
C SER A 424 25.47 -47.44 -48.98
N THR A 425 26.64 -47.57 -49.62
CA THR A 425 27.89 -47.99 -48.96
C THR A 425 29.14 -47.12 -49.26
N PRO A 426 30.24 -47.25 -48.47
CA PRO A 426 31.33 -46.25 -48.37
C PRO A 426 32.64 -46.65 -49.10
N PRO A 427 33.71 -45.84 -48.94
CA PRO A 427 34.97 -46.32 -48.32
C PRO A 427 35.64 -45.26 -47.38
N THR A 428 36.59 -45.50 -46.44
CA THR A 428 37.17 -46.72 -45.81
C THR A 428 38.04 -46.36 -44.57
N LEU A 429 38.22 -47.32 -43.64
CA LEU A 429 39.40 -47.59 -42.77
C LEU A 429 39.74 -46.76 -41.50
N SER A 430 40.15 -47.54 -40.48
CA SER A 430 40.90 -47.25 -39.23
C SER A 430 41.73 -48.54 -38.95
N PRO A 431 42.19 -48.94 -37.73
CA PRO A 431 42.63 -48.24 -36.49
C PRO A 431 44.12 -48.61 -36.14
N THR A 432 44.69 -48.61 -34.91
CA THR A 432 44.50 -49.60 -33.80
C THR A 432 45.48 -49.38 -32.59
N THR A 433 45.11 -49.91 -31.40
CA THR A 433 45.94 -50.54 -30.31
C THR A 433 46.71 -49.75 -29.20
N GLN A 434 46.12 -49.79 -27.99
CA GLN A 434 46.58 -50.44 -26.73
C GLN A 434 47.42 -49.75 -25.60
N ILE A 435 46.74 -49.58 -24.44
CA ILE A 435 47.04 -50.09 -23.06
C ILE A 435 48.49 -50.01 -22.50
N MET A 436 48.74 -49.18 -21.45
CA MET A 436 49.08 -49.67 -20.08
C MET A 436 49.25 -48.61 -18.96
N SER A 437 48.91 -49.08 -17.75
CA SER A 437 49.00 -48.64 -16.34
C SER A 437 50.23 -47.88 -15.77
N LEU A 438 50.07 -47.43 -14.50
CA LEU A 438 51.08 -47.04 -13.47
C LEU A 438 51.93 -45.77 -13.75
N GLY A 439 52.21 -44.83 -12.84
CA GLY A 439 52.22 -44.80 -11.37
C GLY A 439 53.47 -44.04 -10.86
N SER A 440 53.37 -43.39 -9.69
CA SER A 440 54.46 -42.85 -8.82
C SER A 440 55.34 -41.64 -9.21
N SER A 441 54.99 -40.47 -8.62
CA SER A 441 55.77 -39.69 -7.61
C SER A 441 57.04 -38.87 -7.96
N SER A 442 57.33 -37.88 -7.09
CA SER A 442 58.59 -37.10 -6.91
C SER A 442 58.95 -36.06 -8.00
N THR A 443 59.61 -34.90 -7.75
CA THR A 443 60.05 -34.23 -6.49
C THR A 443 60.32 -32.70 -6.65
N ILE A 444 60.02 -31.92 -5.60
CA ILE A 444 60.84 -30.84 -4.95
C ILE A 444 61.52 -29.68 -5.75
N HIS A 445 61.22 -28.45 -5.29
CA HIS A 445 61.98 -27.17 -5.25
C HIS A 445 62.83 -26.60 -6.43
N THR A 446 62.39 -25.42 -6.91
CA THR A 446 63.10 -24.10 -6.98
C THR A 446 64.64 -24.06 -6.80
N PRO A 447 65.39 -23.29 -7.64
CA PRO A 447 65.39 -21.81 -7.51
C PRO A 447 65.46 -20.97 -8.81
N THR A 448 65.51 -19.64 -8.63
CA THR A 448 65.45 -18.52 -9.60
C THR A 448 66.61 -18.45 -10.61
N PRO A 449 66.42 -17.76 -11.76
CA PRO A 449 67.00 -16.40 -11.84
C PRO A 449 66.16 -15.36 -12.64
N THR A 450 66.54 -14.08 -12.54
CA THR A 450 65.96 -12.94 -13.27
C THR A 450 66.66 -12.63 -14.59
N ARG A 451 65.91 -12.14 -15.60
CA ARG A 451 66.45 -11.24 -16.64
C ARG A 451 65.35 -10.34 -17.21
N VAL A 452 65.71 -9.10 -17.59
CA VAL A 452 64.82 -8.04 -18.07
C VAL A 452 64.93 -7.85 -19.58
N THR A 453 63.79 -7.67 -20.26
CA THR A 453 63.63 -6.83 -21.47
C THR A 453 62.15 -6.45 -21.66
N GLU A 454 61.89 -5.16 -21.89
CA GLU A 454 60.61 -4.52 -22.28
C GLU A 454 60.45 -4.51 -23.84
N PRO A 455 59.35 -4.02 -24.47
CA PRO A 455 58.30 -3.10 -23.96
C PRO A 455 56.82 -3.39 -24.38
N SER A 456 55.93 -2.42 -24.08
CA SER A 456 54.63 -2.13 -24.75
C SER A 456 53.34 -2.82 -24.24
N LEU A 457 52.17 -2.17 -24.06
CA LEU A 457 51.76 -0.81 -23.64
C LEU A 457 50.21 -0.80 -23.45
N PHE A 458 49.72 -0.18 -22.37
CA PHE A 458 48.31 0.22 -22.09
C PHE A 458 47.11 -0.77 -22.18
N ALA A 459 46.62 -1.15 -20.98
CA ALA A 459 45.19 -1.16 -20.62
C ALA A 459 45.06 -0.74 -19.12
N PRO A 460 43.96 -0.09 -18.67
CA PRO A 460 43.92 0.56 -17.35
C PRO A 460 43.55 -0.37 -16.19
N THR A 461 44.05 -0.04 -14.99
CA THR A 461 43.89 -0.81 -13.74
C THR A 461 42.95 -0.14 -12.73
N LEU A 462 42.20 -0.96 -11.99
CA LEU A 462 41.67 -0.59 -10.68
C LEU A 462 42.81 -0.61 -9.63
N THR A 463 42.74 0.26 -8.63
CA THR A 463 43.73 0.40 -7.56
C THR A 463 43.08 0.34 -6.19
N ASP A 464 43.76 -0.28 -5.22
CA ASP A 464 43.45 -0.21 -3.79
C ASP A 464 44.79 -0.09 -2.98
N PRO A 465 44.88 -0.21 -1.65
CA PRO A 465 45.68 0.68 -0.77
C PRO A 465 47.14 0.15 -0.54
N PRO A 466 48.00 0.63 0.41
CA PRO A 466 47.73 1.46 1.60
C PRO A 466 48.84 2.44 2.14
N SER A 467 48.59 2.96 3.35
CA SER A 467 49.54 3.26 4.46
C SER A 467 50.08 4.70 4.70
N GLN A 468 50.44 4.94 5.97
CA GLN A 468 50.92 6.16 6.65
C GLN A 468 52.47 6.17 6.72
N PRO A 469 53.20 7.30 7.00
CA PRO A 469 53.13 8.01 8.31
C PRO A 469 53.60 9.51 8.42
N LEU A 470 53.28 10.13 9.58
CA LEU A 470 54.07 11.05 10.49
C LEU A 470 54.95 12.21 9.91
N PHE A 471 55.31 13.31 10.62
CA PHE A 471 55.36 13.62 12.07
C PHE A 471 55.40 15.16 12.33
N SER A 472 54.88 15.64 13.48
CA SER A 472 55.25 16.89 14.23
C SER A 472 55.01 18.27 13.58
N ALA A 473 54.60 19.33 14.30
CA ALA A 473 54.20 19.56 15.71
C ALA A 473 53.29 20.85 15.74
N VAL A 474 52.99 21.64 16.79
CA VAL A 474 53.53 21.93 18.15
C VAL A 474 52.36 22.26 19.13
N MET A 475 52.71 22.41 20.42
CA MET A 475 51.99 22.91 21.61
C MET A 475 51.12 24.19 21.39
N ASP A 476 50.06 24.48 22.14
CA ASP A 476 50.03 24.58 23.62
C ASP A 476 48.82 23.99 24.39
N THR A 477 49.09 23.70 25.67
CA THR A 477 48.19 23.26 26.77
C THR A 477 48.80 23.79 28.09
N PRO A 478 48.11 23.98 29.24
CA PRO A 478 47.50 22.91 30.08
C PRO A 478 46.17 23.37 30.75
N THR A 479 45.52 22.72 31.74
CA THR A 479 45.95 21.70 32.72
C THR A 479 44.77 20.82 33.17
N ALA A 480 45.04 19.59 33.60
CA ALA A 480 44.06 18.67 34.16
C ALA A 480 44.47 18.17 35.57
N ARG A 481 43.53 17.57 36.32
CA ARG A 481 43.87 16.62 37.40
C ARG A 481 42.73 15.62 37.67
N ARG A 482 43.10 14.33 37.73
CA ARG A 482 42.37 13.28 38.46
C ARG A 482 42.95 13.17 39.86
N ILE A 483 42.13 12.78 40.84
CA ILE A 483 42.56 12.02 42.02
C ILE A 483 41.52 10.89 42.22
N SER A 484 41.95 9.78 42.82
CA SER A 484 41.13 8.65 43.27
C SER A 484 41.70 8.16 44.60
N MET A 485 40.84 7.75 45.56
CA MET A 485 41.04 6.64 46.52
C MET A 485 40.16 6.75 47.78
N SER A 486 39.94 5.59 48.40
CA SER A 486 39.69 5.34 49.83
C SER A 486 38.34 5.69 50.48
N SER A 487 37.99 4.80 51.41
CA SER A 487 36.82 4.73 52.28
C SER A 487 37.03 5.36 53.65
N ALA A 488 35.94 5.75 54.32
CA ALA A 488 35.78 5.59 55.77
C ALA A 488 34.29 5.50 56.14
N SER A 489 33.98 4.88 57.28
CA SER A 489 32.66 4.83 57.90
C SER A 489 32.40 6.06 58.78
N ASP A 490 31.15 6.31 59.17
CA ASP A 490 30.76 6.27 60.59
C ASP A 490 29.22 6.20 60.76
N GLU A 491 28.75 6.09 62.01
CA GLU A 491 27.54 5.35 62.40
C GLU A 491 26.55 6.20 63.26
N VAL A 492 25.53 5.53 63.83
CA VAL A 492 24.58 5.94 64.89
C VAL A 492 23.58 7.08 64.54
N LEU A 493 22.32 7.10 65.01
CA LEU A 493 21.71 6.47 66.19
C LEU A 493 20.20 6.21 66.01
N VAL A 494 19.63 5.21 66.70
CA VAL A 494 18.18 4.88 66.72
C VAL A 494 17.64 4.89 68.16
N PRO A 495 16.39 5.35 68.38
CA PRO A 495 15.58 4.80 69.47
C PRO A 495 14.12 4.46 69.10
N GLY A 496 13.68 3.25 69.48
CA GLY A 496 12.28 2.95 69.82
C GLY A 496 12.09 3.01 71.35
N PRO A 497 11.24 2.18 72.02
CA PRO A 497 10.40 1.09 71.48
C PRO A 497 8.99 0.92 72.16
N GLN A 498 8.33 -0.24 71.93
CA GLN A 498 7.23 -0.88 72.72
C GLN A 498 5.75 -0.43 72.50
N ALA A 499 4.70 -1.27 72.69
CA ALA A 499 4.53 -2.74 72.58
C ALA A 499 3.04 -3.22 72.73
N ARG A 500 2.66 -4.34 72.05
CA ARG A 500 1.49 -5.25 72.30
C ARG A 500 0.05 -4.68 72.06
N ARG A 501 -1.02 -5.43 71.68
CA ARG A 501 -1.26 -6.91 71.49
C ARG A 501 -2.53 -7.22 70.61
N ASN A 502 -2.50 -8.35 69.89
CA ASN A 502 -3.61 -9.30 69.52
C ASN A 502 -4.77 -9.00 68.51
N THR A 503 -4.89 -9.89 67.49
CA THR A 503 -6.11 -10.55 66.89
C THR A 503 -7.16 -9.71 66.10
N THR A 504 -7.79 -10.14 64.97
CA THR A 504 -7.80 -11.44 64.24
C THR A 504 -8.23 -11.34 62.74
N THR A 505 -7.81 -12.31 61.91
CA THR A 505 -8.41 -12.86 60.65
C THR A 505 -8.75 -12.02 59.40
N ASN A 506 -8.12 -12.44 58.28
CA ASN A 506 -8.62 -12.57 56.89
C ASN A 506 -8.76 -11.33 55.95
N PRO A 507 -8.71 -11.52 54.61
CA PRO A 507 -8.07 -10.55 53.70
C PRO A 507 -9.00 -9.78 52.73
N PRO A 508 -8.54 -8.62 52.19
CA PRO A 508 -9.22 -7.86 51.13
C PRO A 508 -8.93 -8.38 49.70
N PRO A 509 -9.72 -7.99 48.68
CA PRO A 509 -9.65 -8.53 47.32
C PRO A 509 -8.56 -7.90 46.42
N ARG A 510 -8.33 -8.52 45.25
CA ARG A 510 -7.41 -8.03 44.20
C ARG A 510 -7.93 -6.76 43.52
N MET A 511 -7.00 -5.88 43.12
CA MET A 511 -7.26 -4.81 42.17
C MET A 511 -7.70 -5.36 40.81
N ALA A 512 -8.66 -4.68 40.17
CA ALA A 512 -9.01 -4.92 38.77
C ALA A 512 -8.09 -4.09 37.85
N THR A 513 -7.50 -4.73 36.85
CA THR A 513 -6.80 -4.04 35.75
C THR A 513 -7.80 -3.61 34.68
N ILE A 514 -7.76 -2.33 34.31
CA ILE A 514 -8.58 -1.77 33.23
C ILE A 514 -8.17 -2.40 31.89
N GLY A 515 -9.14 -2.91 31.12
CA GLY A 515 -8.92 -3.47 29.79
C GLY A 515 -9.05 -2.40 28.69
N GLY A 516 -8.10 -2.40 27.75
CA GLY A 516 -8.22 -1.64 26.49
C GLY A 516 -9.00 -2.42 25.41
N PRO A 517 -9.44 -1.75 24.33
CA PRO A 517 -10.21 -2.38 23.25
C PRO A 517 -9.35 -3.31 22.38
N ALA A 518 -9.96 -4.38 21.86
CA ALA A 518 -9.35 -5.33 20.93
C ALA A 518 -9.72 -5.03 19.46
N PRO A 519 -8.86 -5.33 18.47
CA PRO A 519 -9.11 -5.00 17.07
C PRO A 519 -10.08 -6.00 16.38
N HIS A 520 -11.20 -5.48 15.87
CA HIS A 520 -12.27 -6.25 15.19
C HIS A 520 -11.93 -6.73 13.75
N SER A 521 -10.67 -7.05 13.46
CA SER A 521 -10.21 -7.64 12.19
C SER A 521 -10.10 -9.16 12.27
N HIS A 522 -9.50 -9.67 13.35
CA HIS A 522 -9.08 -11.08 13.51
C HIS A 522 -10.23 -12.10 13.42
N GLU A 523 -11.43 -11.71 13.85
CA GLU A 523 -12.60 -12.60 13.92
C GLU A 523 -13.23 -12.91 12.54
N ARG A 524 -13.09 -11.99 11.57
CA ARG A 524 -13.61 -12.17 10.20
C ARG A 524 -12.83 -13.19 9.39
N VAL A 525 -11.52 -13.33 9.61
CA VAL A 525 -10.67 -14.33 8.96
C VAL A 525 -11.03 -15.74 9.44
N MET A 526 -11.17 -15.93 10.75
CA MET A 526 -11.60 -17.21 11.36
C MET A 526 -12.98 -17.65 10.87
N SER A 527 -13.90 -16.70 10.69
CA SER A 527 -15.26 -16.95 10.18
C SER A 527 -15.30 -17.50 8.74
N TRP A 528 -14.21 -17.35 7.97
CA TRP A 528 -14.07 -17.95 6.64
C TRP A 528 -13.48 -19.36 6.72
N MET A 529 -12.32 -19.53 7.37
CA MET A 529 -11.61 -20.81 7.47
C MET A 529 -12.48 -21.96 8.05
N GLN A 530 -13.31 -21.65 9.05
CA GLN A 530 -14.14 -22.68 9.70
C GLN A 530 -15.34 -23.16 8.84
N ARG A 531 -15.58 -22.56 7.67
CA ARG A 531 -16.65 -22.95 6.74
C ARG A 531 -16.27 -23.99 5.68
N GLN A 532 -14.98 -24.21 5.42
CA GLN A 532 -14.52 -25.22 4.43
C GLN A 532 -14.22 -26.59 5.04
N LYS A 533 -13.87 -26.69 6.33
CA LYS A 533 -13.55 -27.98 7.02
C LYS A 533 -14.77 -28.88 7.31
N LEU A 534 -15.83 -28.79 6.52
CA LEU A 534 -17.11 -29.51 6.72
C LEU A 534 -17.69 -30.16 5.45
N SER A 535 -16.98 -30.16 4.32
CA SER A 535 -17.43 -30.80 3.06
C SER A 535 -16.51 -31.91 2.52
N SER A 536 -15.43 -32.26 3.22
CA SER A 536 -14.36 -33.15 2.71
C SER A 536 -14.52 -34.64 3.08
N THR A 537 -15.74 -35.18 3.08
CA THR A 537 -15.99 -36.63 3.27
C THR A 537 -17.21 -37.15 2.49
N GLN A 538 -17.06 -37.37 1.18
CA GLN A 538 -17.52 -38.58 0.45
C GLN A 538 -17.19 -38.50 -1.06
N SER A 539 -17.09 -39.66 -1.71
CA SER A 539 -16.57 -39.84 -3.08
C SER A 539 -17.64 -39.75 -4.17
N SER A 540 -17.26 -39.26 -5.36
CA SER A 540 -18.07 -39.26 -6.60
C SER A 540 -18.50 -40.66 -7.03
N PRO A 541 -19.61 -40.80 -7.81
CA PRO A 541 -19.42 -41.06 -9.25
C PRO A 541 -20.50 -40.52 -10.23
N ALA A 542 -20.07 -40.32 -11.48
CA ALA A 542 -20.81 -40.44 -12.75
C ALA A 542 -21.99 -39.47 -13.11
N LEU A 543 -22.35 -39.46 -14.41
CA LEU A 543 -23.30 -38.54 -15.05
C LEU A 543 -24.76 -39.05 -15.03
N ALA A 544 -25.71 -38.12 -14.90
CA ALA A 544 -27.11 -38.25 -15.37
C ALA A 544 -27.74 -36.86 -15.64
N SER A 545 -28.86 -36.82 -16.37
CA SER A 545 -29.47 -35.58 -16.92
C SER A 545 -30.51 -34.88 -16.03
N PHE A 546 -30.64 -33.56 -16.24
CA PHE A 546 -31.80 -32.66 -16.03
C PHE A 546 -33.05 -33.17 -15.29
N GLY A 547 -33.50 -32.41 -14.26
CA GLY A 547 -34.92 -32.39 -13.89
C GLY A 547 -35.30 -31.64 -12.60
N GLN A 548 -36.10 -30.56 -12.75
CA GLN A 548 -36.89 -29.86 -11.71
C GLN A 548 -36.18 -28.93 -10.68
N MET A 549 -36.85 -27.79 -10.42
CA MET A 549 -36.65 -26.92 -9.26
C MET A 549 -37.87 -27.03 -8.33
N PRO A 550 -37.68 -27.05 -6.99
CA PRO A 550 -38.72 -26.64 -6.04
C PRO A 550 -39.04 -25.15 -6.18
N SER A 551 -40.24 -24.72 -5.76
CA SER A 551 -40.82 -23.44 -6.19
C SER A 551 -41.04 -22.40 -5.08
N ARG A 552 -40.54 -21.19 -5.35
CA ARG A 552 -41.18 -19.88 -5.08
C ARG A 552 -41.72 -19.52 -3.67
N GLN A 553 -41.13 -20.05 -2.60
CA GLN A 553 -41.07 -19.36 -1.30
C GLN A 553 -39.61 -19.35 -0.78
N ASP A 554 -39.38 -18.70 0.37
CA ASP A 554 -38.09 -18.60 1.10
C ASP A 554 -37.00 -17.65 0.55
N TRP A 555 -37.33 -16.36 0.40
CA TRP A 555 -36.34 -15.26 0.40
C TRP A 555 -36.87 -13.98 1.08
N LEU A 556 -37.02 -14.01 2.41
CA LEU A 556 -36.91 -12.83 3.30
C LEU A 556 -36.56 -13.34 4.72
N PRO A 557 -35.63 -12.70 5.45
CA PRO A 557 -35.12 -13.25 6.71
C PRO A 557 -35.96 -12.84 7.93
N LEU A 558 -36.10 -13.77 8.88
CA LEU A 558 -36.46 -13.49 10.27
C LEU A 558 -35.47 -14.18 11.22
N ALA A 559 -35.24 -13.57 12.38
CA ALA A 559 -34.28 -14.05 13.36
C ALA A 559 -34.79 -15.30 14.11
N GLY A 560 -33.89 -16.24 14.41
CA GLY A 560 -34.17 -17.45 15.19
C GLY A 560 -33.09 -17.71 16.24
N SER A 561 -33.35 -17.31 17.48
CA SER A 561 -32.49 -17.61 18.64
C SER A 561 -32.70 -19.05 19.13
N SER A 562 -31.62 -19.76 19.44
CA SER A 562 -31.69 -21.09 20.07
C SER A 562 -32.33 -21.02 21.48
N GLN A 563 -33.26 -21.94 21.77
CA GLN A 563 -33.90 -22.07 23.08
C GLN A 563 -33.26 -23.15 23.94
N MET A 564 -33.22 -22.93 25.27
CA MET A 564 -33.23 -23.92 26.37
C MET A 564 -33.65 -23.18 27.68
N PRO A 565 -34.16 -23.85 28.75
CA PRO A 565 -35.61 -23.77 29.02
C PRO A 565 -36.09 -22.84 30.16
N VAL A 566 -37.41 -22.79 30.32
CA VAL A 566 -38.20 -21.83 31.13
C VAL A 566 -38.36 -22.23 32.60
N THR A 567 -38.28 -21.24 33.52
CA THR A 567 -39.09 -21.17 34.78
C THR A 567 -39.31 -19.70 35.22
N GLY A 568 -40.43 -19.40 35.90
CA GLY A 568 -40.49 -18.30 36.89
C GLY A 568 -41.12 -16.93 36.55
N THR A 569 -42.46 -16.82 36.69
CA THR A 569 -43.21 -15.71 37.35
C THR A 569 -42.88 -14.21 37.14
N ASN A 570 -43.78 -13.51 36.41
CA ASN A 570 -44.45 -12.20 36.70
C ASN A 570 -43.67 -10.89 37.06
N PRO A 571 -44.30 -9.69 36.94
CA PRO A 571 -43.61 -8.43 36.58
C PRO A 571 -43.56 -7.37 37.72
N GLN A 572 -43.06 -6.15 37.44
CA GLN A 572 -43.54 -4.84 37.95
C GLN A 572 -42.81 -3.62 37.30
N VAL A 573 -43.52 -2.47 37.19
CA VAL A 573 -43.05 -1.05 37.05
C VAL A 573 -42.50 -0.47 35.71
N LEU A 574 -42.88 0.80 35.46
CA LEU A 574 -42.63 1.76 34.36
C LEU A 574 -41.70 2.91 34.85
N PRO A 575 -41.49 4.10 34.21
CA PRO A 575 -41.82 4.64 32.86
C PRO A 575 -40.56 5.15 32.09
N GLY A 576 -40.61 5.76 30.88
CA GLY A 576 -41.71 6.07 29.94
C GLY A 576 -41.28 7.10 28.85
N TRP A 577 -42.24 7.82 28.28
CA TRP A 577 -42.11 8.96 27.31
C TRP A 577 -41.94 8.67 25.80
N ASN A 578 -43.03 8.15 25.21
CA ASN A 578 -43.81 8.72 24.10
C ASN A 578 -43.13 9.28 22.83
N VAL A 579 -43.53 8.71 21.68
CA VAL A 579 -43.66 9.39 20.37
C VAL A 579 -45.06 9.07 19.79
N PRO A 580 -45.78 9.99 19.10
CA PRO A 580 -47.17 9.74 18.70
C PRO A 580 -47.36 8.77 17.52
N HIS A 581 -48.45 8.00 17.55
CA HIS A 581 -48.99 7.22 16.42
C HIS A 581 -50.04 8.02 15.62
N ALA A 582 -50.10 7.84 14.30
CA ALA A 582 -51.34 7.66 13.52
C ALA A 582 -51.04 7.40 12.02
N VAL A 583 -51.89 6.75 11.20
CA VAL A 583 -52.91 5.70 11.36
C VAL A 583 -53.16 5.13 9.93
N GLY A 584 -53.57 3.87 9.81
CA GLY A 584 -54.41 3.42 8.68
C GLY A 584 -53.74 2.48 7.66
N ALA A 585 -54.25 1.25 7.59
CA ALA A 585 -53.89 0.27 6.57
C ALA A 585 -55.15 -0.34 5.96
N GLY A 586 -55.14 -0.51 4.63
CA GLY A 586 -56.01 -1.43 3.89
C GLY A 586 -57.47 -1.01 3.66
N MET A 587 -57.84 -0.91 2.38
CA MET A 587 -58.92 -1.68 1.74
C MET A 587 -59.04 -1.27 0.26
N TRP A 588 -58.87 -2.23 -0.66
CA TRP A 588 -59.05 -2.01 -2.11
C TRP A 588 -59.80 -3.20 -2.71
N ASN A 589 -61.04 -2.97 -3.19
CA ASN A 589 -61.74 -3.91 -4.05
C ASN A 589 -62.93 -3.24 -4.77
N ALA A 590 -62.74 -2.74 -6.00
CA ALA A 590 -63.84 -2.42 -6.94
C ALA A 590 -63.34 -2.19 -8.38
N GLN A 591 -63.84 -3.04 -9.26
CA GLN A 591 -63.77 -3.18 -10.72
C GLN A 591 -63.87 -1.94 -11.65
N THR A 592 -63.61 -2.23 -12.94
CA THR A 592 -64.04 -1.54 -14.19
C THR A 592 -63.22 -0.35 -14.75
N GLN A 593 -63.26 -0.24 -16.09
CA GLN A 593 -62.49 0.65 -16.99
C GLN A 593 -63.44 1.66 -17.69
N PRO A 594 -63.04 2.47 -18.71
CA PRO A 594 -61.69 2.79 -19.21
C PRO A 594 -61.40 4.29 -19.41
N LEU A 595 -60.12 4.65 -19.55
CA LEU A 595 -59.70 5.85 -20.28
C LEU A 595 -58.53 5.54 -21.21
N VAL A 596 -58.67 5.92 -22.48
CA VAL A 596 -57.69 5.69 -23.55
C VAL A 596 -56.88 6.95 -23.80
N ARG A 597 -55.55 6.82 -23.85
CA ARG A 597 -54.60 7.73 -24.51
C ARG A 597 -53.30 6.96 -24.85
N PRO A 598 -52.47 7.45 -25.79
CA PRO A 598 -52.01 6.59 -26.89
C PRO A 598 -50.74 5.78 -26.64
N ASN A 599 -50.62 4.67 -27.37
CA ASN A 599 -49.35 4.03 -27.64
C ASN A 599 -48.43 4.98 -28.44
N VAL A 600 -47.19 5.14 -28.00
CA VAL A 600 -46.08 5.57 -28.86
C VAL A 600 -45.24 4.33 -29.16
N PRO A 601 -45.18 3.84 -30.41
CA PRO A 601 -44.35 2.69 -30.75
C PRO A 601 -42.87 3.10 -30.80
N PHE A 602 -42.06 2.53 -29.93
CA PHE A 602 -40.60 2.68 -29.97
C PHE A 602 -40.00 1.81 -31.09
N THR A 603 -40.17 2.25 -32.35
CA THR A 603 -39.39 1.73 -33.47
C THR A 603 -37.98 2.29 -33.38
N GLY A 604 -36.97 1.41 -33.44
CA GLY A 604 -35.60 1.76 -33.04
C GLY A 604 -34.75 2.47 -34.09
N ARG A 605 -33.48 2.67 -33.72
CA ARG A 605 -32.34 3.12 -34.55
C ARG A 605 -32.33 4.61 -34.92
N ASP A 606 -31.96 5.45 -33.96
CA ASP A 606 -31.28 6.73 -34.23
C ASP A 606 -30.36 7.10 -33.05
N ASP A 607 -29.14 7.55 -33.36
CA ASP A 607 -28.08 7.80 -32.36
C ASP A 607 -28.25 9.16 -31.68
N ARG A 608 -29.02 9.21 -30.59
CA ARG A 608 -29.24 10.45 -29.81
C ARG A 608 -29.07 10.23 -28.31
N LYS A 609 -28.46 11.22 -27.66
CA LYS A 609 -28.25 11.23 -26.20
C LYS A 609 -29.57 10.99 -25.46
N ILE A 610 -29.60 9.96 -24.60
CA ILE A 610 -30.72 9.68 -23.71
C ILE A 610 -31.00 10.94 -22.86
N PRO A 611 -32.23 11.47 -22.84
CA PRO A 611 -32.58 12.61 -21.99
C PRO A 611 -32.39 12.32 -20.51
N GLU A 612 -31.84 13.27 -19.77
CA GLU A 612 -31.51 13.13 -18.35
C GLU A 612 -32.75 12.92 -17.46
N SER A 613 -33.93 13.37 -17.91
CA SER A 613 -35.23 13.06 -17.32
C SER A 613 -35.58 11.56 -17.36
N ALA A 614 -35.23 10.85 -18.44
CA ALA A 614 -35.54 9.41 -18.60
C ALA A 614 -34.70 8.51 -17.66
N LEU A 615 -33.62 9.03 -17.09
CA LEU A 615 -32.87 8.33 -16.03
C LEU A 615 -33.64 8.31 -14.69
N HIS A 616 -34.62 9.20 -14.51
CA HIS A 616 -35.32 9.43 -13.25
C HIS A 616 -36.78 8.92 -13.22
N GLU A 617 -37.32 8.45 -14.36
CA GLU A 617 -38.68 7.91 -14.40
C GLU A 617 -38.82 6.58 -13.60
N PRO A 618 -39.98 6.34 -12.96
CA PRO A 618 -40.25 5.13 -12.19
C PRO A 618 -40.59 3.94 -13.10
N ILE A 619 -39.61 3.05 -13.31
CA ILE A 619 -39.76 1.90 -14.22
C ILE A 619 -40.56 0.76 -13.57
N ASN A 620 -41.60 0.28 -14.26
CA ASN A 620 -42.35 -0.92 -13.85
C ASN A 620 -41.64 -2.20 -14.31
N PHE A 621 -40.66 -2.66 -13.52
CA PHE A 621 -39.89 -3.87 -13.77
C PHE A 621 -40.76 -5.14 -13.92
N LEU A 622 -41.86 -5.26 -13.15
CA LEU A 622 -42.77 -6.42 -13.20
C LEU A 622 -43.43 -6.59 -14.57
N ARG A 623 -43.87 -5.49 -15.21
CA ARG A 623 -44.42 -5.52 -16.58
C ARG A 623 -43.35 -5.91 -17.59
N LEU A 624 -42.13 -5.40 -17.43
CA LEU A 624 -41.02 -5.63 -18.37
C LEU A 624 -40.39 -7.02 -18.25
N LEU A 625 -40.60 -7.74 -17.15
CA LEU A 625 -40.09 -9.11 -16.95
C LEU A 625 -40.76 -10.16 -17.86
N GLN A 626 -41.92 -9.87 -18.44
CA GLN A 626 -42.62 -10.80 -19.34
C GLN A 626 -41.72 -11.26 -20.51
N PRO A 627 -41.74 -12.55 -20.92
CA PRO A 627 -40.82 -13.07 -21.94
C PRO A 627 -40.91 -12.35 -23.29
N THR A 628 -42.11 -11.91 -23.68
CA THR A 628 -42.39 -11.19 -24.93
C THR A 628 -42.04 -9.69 -24.90
N ALA A 629 -41.73 -9.13 -23.73
CA ALA A 629 -41.37 -7.72 -23.60
C ALA A 629 -39.92 -7.47 -24.07
N GLN A 630 -39.75 -6.47 -24.93
CA GLN A 630 -38.49 -5.88 -25.41
C GLN A 630 -38.22 -4.56 -24.65
N PRO A 631 -37.48 -4.58 -23.52
CA PRO A 631 -37.13 -3.40 -22.75
C PRO A 631 -35.94 -2.65 -23.38
N PRO A 632 -35.76 -1.35 -23.11
CA PRO A 632 -34.58 -0.60 -23.56
C PRO A 632 -33.33 -1.01 -22.75
N TYR A 633 -32.70 -2.13 -23.08
CA TYR A 633 -31.59 -2.70 -22.30
C TYR A 633 -30.44 -1.71 -22.06
N ALA A 634 -30.05 -0.92 -23.07
CA ALA A 634 -29.02 0.11 -22.93
C ALA A 634 -29.34 1.19 -21.87
N LEU A 635 -30.62 1.52 -21.64
CA LEU A 635 -31.04 2.44 -20.57
C LEU A 635 -30.80 1.83 -19.18
N PHE A 636 -31.07 0.53 -19.01
CA PHE A 636 -30.80 -0.17 -17.75
C PHE A 636 -29.29 -0.25 -17.48
N VAL A 637 -28.49 -0.60 -18.50
CA VAL A 637 -27.02 -0.62 -18.38
C VAL A 637 -26.48 0.78 -18.04
N THR A 638 -26.98 1.84 -18.72
CA THR A 638 -26.62 3.24 -18.40
C THR A 638 -26.97 3.62 -16.95
N ARG A 639 -28.15 3.21 -16.45
CA ARG A 639 -28.57 3.45 -15.05
C ARG A 639 -27.72 2.66 -14.04
N ILE A 640 -27.27 1.45 -14.39
CA ILE A 640 -26.33 0.69 -13.54
C ILE A 640 -24.98 1.41 -13.46
N VAL A 641 -24.38 1.75 -14.61
CA VAL A 641 -23.06 2.40 -14.67
C VAL A 641 -23.08 3.75 -13.97
N LYS A 642 -23.99 4.66 -14.33
CA LYS A 642 -24.01 6.04 -13.84
C LYS A 642 -24.61 6.21 -12.45
N ASN A 643 -25.70 5.49 -12.15
CA ASN A 643 -26.51 5.74 -10.94
C ASN A 643 -26.39 4.59 -9.92
N SER A 644 -25.61 3.54 -10.20
CA SER A 644 -25.58 2.31 -9.38
C SER A 644 -26.99 1.71 -9.15
N ASP A 645 -27.81 1.66 -10.21
CA ASP A 645 -29.17 1.13 -10.12
C ASP A 645 -29.19 -0.40 -9.88
N GLN A 646 -29.34 -0.78 -8.61
CA GLN A 646 -29.41 -2.18 -8.17
C GLN A 646 -30.59 -2.92 -8.80
N GLN A 647 -31.75 -2.26 -8.96
CA GLN A 647 -32.96 -2.89 -9.49
C GLN A 647 -32.84 -3.17 -10.99
N ALA A 648 -32.19 -2.25 -11.73
CA ALA A 648 -31.79 -2.49 -13.12
C ALA A 648 -30.84 -3.69 -13.25
N SER A 649 -29.84 -3.85 -12.38
CA SER A 649 -28.96 -5.04 -12.41
C SER A 649 -29.72 -6.34 -12.11
N ILE A 650 -30.55 -6.36 -11.07
CA ILE A 650 -31.39 -7.52 -10.72
C ILE A 650 -32.32 -7.88 -11.90
N PHE A 651 -32.90 -6.87 -12.56
CA PHE A 651 -33.76 -7.05 -13.73
C PHE A 651 -33.01 -7.67 -14.92
N LEU A 652 -31.82 -7.16 -15.28
CA LEU A 652 -31.01 -7.76 -16.37
C LEU A 652 -30.61 -9.19 -16.02
N GLN A 653 -30.19 -9.45 -14.78
CA GLN A 653 -29.86 -10.80 -14.30
C GLN A 653 -31.03 -11.78 -14.36
N GLN A 654 -32.26 -11.32 -14.09
CA GLN A 654 -33.48 -12.12 -14.22
C GLN A 654 -33.85 -12.35 -15.69
N LYS A 655 -33.74 -11.34 -16.55
CA LYS A 655 -33.95 -11.47 -18.00
C LYS A 655 -32.95 -12.43 -18.65
N LEU A 656 -31.66 -12.34 -18.33
CA LEU A 656 -30.64 -13.29 -18.79
C LEU A 656 -30.93 -14.73 -18.34
N LYS A 657 -31.46 -14.92 -17.13
CA LYS A 657 -31.86 -16.25 -16.62
C LYS A 657 -33.13 -16.80 -17.29
N ALA A 658 -34.01 -15.92 -17.77
CA ALA A 658 -35.27 -16.29 -18.44
C ALA A 658 -35.16 -16.41 -19.98
N ALA A 659 -34.07 -15.91 -20.58
CA ALA A 659 -33.86 -15.91 -22.03
C ALA A 659 -33.42 -17.29 -22.54
N THR A 660 -34.37 -18.05 -23.06
CA THR A 660 -34.16 -19.41 -23.58
C THR A 660 -33.60 -19.46 -25.00
N SER A 661 -33.68 -18.38 -25.79
CA SER A 661 -33.16 -18.31 -27.15
C SER A 661 -32.03 -17.28 -27.30
N GLU A 662 -31.19 -17.43 -28.32
CA GLU A 662 -30.17 -16.42 -28.63
C GLU A 662 -30.81 -15.07 -28.98
N GLU A 663 -31.97 -15.03 -29.68
CA GLU A 663 -32.60 -13.77 -30.07
C GLU A 663 -33.12 -12.95 -28.88
N THR A 664 -33.55 -13.63 -27.80
CA THR A 664 -34.02 -12.98 -26.57
C THR A 664 -32.88 -12.56 -25.64
N ARG A 665 -31.72 -13.22 -25.73
CA ARG A 665 -30.54 -12.96 -24.90
C ARG A 665 -29.56 -11.97 -25.51
N LYS A 666 -29.35 -12.04 -26.83
CA LYS A 666 -28.39 -11.22 -27.59
C LYS A 666 -28.54 -9.70 -27.35
N PRO A 667 -29.74 -9.09 -27.35
CA PRO A 667 -29.89 -7.66 -27.08
C PRO A 667 -29.44 -7.24 -25.67
N ILE A 668 -29.46 -8.16 -24.71
CA ILE A 668 -28.98 -7.92 -23.33
C ILE A 668 -27.45 -8.00 -23.31
N VAL A 669 -26.88 -9.05 -23.91
CA VAL A 669 -25.43 -9.26 -23.99
C VAL A 669 -24.77 -8.14 -24.79
N ASP A 670 -25.36 -7.70 -25.91
CA ASP A 670 -24.88 -6.58 -26.71
C ASP A 670 -24.81 -5.28 -25.89
N ALA A 671 -25.89 -4.92 -25.17
CA ALA A 671 -25.93 -3.72 -24.33
C ALA A 671 -24.95 -3.78 -23.14
N ILE A 672 -24.69 -4.96 -22.59
CA ILE A 672 -23.69 -5.15 -21.51
C ILE A 672 -22.27 -5.04 -22.07
N VAL A 673 -21.99 -5.62 -23.24
CA VAL A 673 -20.69 -5.55 -23.94
C VAL A 673 -20.36 -4.11 -24.35
N GLU A 674 -21.35 -3.31 -24.77
CA GLU A 674 -21.20 -1.91 -25.17
C GLU A 674 -20.69 -0.99 -24.03
N GLN A 675 -21.05 -1.29 -22.77
CA GLN A 675 -20.53 -0.59 -21.58
C GLN A 675 -19.46 -1.42 -20.83
N GLY A 676 -19.02 -2.53 -21.43
CA GLY A 676 -17.88 -3.37 -21.10
C GLY A 676 -17.26 -3.26 -19.70
N VAL A 677 -16.07 -2.67 -19.64
CA VAL A 677 -15.22 -2.61 -18.44
C VAL A 677 -15.91 -1.85 -17.30
N ASP A 678 -16.65 -0.78 -17.60
CA ASP A 678 -17.41 0.00 -16.60
C ASP A 678 -18.48 -0.85 -15.93
N MET A 679 -19.15 -1.73 -16.69
CA MET A 679 -20.07 -2.72 -16.13
C MET A 679 -19.37 -3.77 -15.27
N MET A 680 -18.14 -4.17 -15.61
CA MET A 680 -17.36 -5.13 -14.81
C MET A 680 -16.86 -4.53 -13.50
N MET A 681 -16.46 -3.27 -13.50
CA MET A 681 -15.97 -2.54 -12.32
C MET A 681 -17.08 -1.90 -11.47
N ASN A 682 -18.34 -1.97 -11.91
CA ASN A 682 -19.48 -1.40 -11.16
C ASN A 682 -19.97 -2.36 -10.05
N ARG A 683 -20.26 -1.79 -8.87
CA ARG A 683 -20.76 -2.49 -7.66
C ARG A 683 -21.98 -3.40 -7.87
N PHE A 684 -22.83 -3.09 -8.85
CA PHE A 684 -23.97 -3.92 -9.23
C PHE A 684 -23.88 -4.47 -10.66
N GLY A 685 -23.13 -3.83 -11.56
CA GLY A 685 -22.94 -4.29 -12.94
C GLY A 685 -22.21 -5.63 -13.04
N ASN A 686 -21.21 -5.86 -12.19
CA ASN A 686 -20.38 -7.07 -12.22
C ASN A 686 -21.20 -8.38 -12.17
N TRP A 687 -22.32 -8.39 -11.42
CA TRP A 687 -23.24 -9.53 -11.32
C TRP A 687 -23.97 -9.84 -12.62
N ALA A 688 -24.28 -8.82 -13.42
CA ALA A 688 -24.88 -9.00 -14.74
C ALA A 688 -23.84 -9.54 -15.74
N VAL A 689 -22.59 -9.06 -15.68
CA VAL A 689 -21.50 -9.59 -16.52
C VAL A 689 -21.16 -11.04 -16.16
N GLN A 690 -21.07 -11.37 -14.86
CA GLN A 690 -20.89 -12.75 -14.40
C GLN A 690 -21.99 -13.69 -14.93
N ARG A 691 -23.26 -13.23 -14.95
CA ARG A 691 -24.39 -13.99 -15.54
C ARG A 691 -24.23 -14.21 -17.05
N CYS A 692 -23.54 -13.33 -17.77
CA CYS A 692 -23.20 -13.52 -19.18
C CYS A 692 -22.04 -14.51 -19.42
N LEU A 693 -21.26 -14.84 -18.39
CA LEU A 693 -20.21 -15.87 -18.43
C LEU A 693 -20.70 -17.27 -18.00
N GLU A 694 -21.95 -17.38 -17.52
CA GLU A 694 -22.52 -18.62 -17.02
C GLU A 694 -23.09 -19.54 -18.12
N ALA A 695 -23.38 -20.79 -17.72
CA ALA A 695 -23.92 -21.86 -18.56
C ALA A 695 -25.06 -21.46 -19.54
N PRO A 696 -26.02 -20.57 -19.19
CA PRO A 696 -27.10 -20.17 -20.11
C PRO A 696 -26.63 -19.44 -21.38
N CYS A 697 -25.45 -18.82 -21.37
CA CYS A 697 -24.90 -18.14 -22.54
C CYS A 697 -24.11 -19.13 -23.41
N THR A 698 -24.17 -18.99 -24.74
CA THR A 698 -23.36 -19.79 -25.66
C THR A 698 -21.86 -19.51 -25.47
N PRO A 699 -20.97 -20.45 -25.83
CA PRO A 699 -19.52 -20.19 -25.82
C PRO A 699 -19.13 -18.92 -26.58
N ARG A 700 -19.82 -18.62 -27.70
CA ARG A 700 -19.63 -17.40 -28.49
C ARG A 700 -20.00 -16.12 -27.75
N GLU A 701 -21.11 -16.12 -27.00
CA GLU A 701 -21.50 -14.98 -26.15
C GLU A 701 -20.52 -14.78 -25.00
N ARG A 702 -20.08 -15.85 -24.32
CA ARG A 702 -19.07 -15.78 -23.27
C ARG A 702 -17.74 -15.26 -23.79
N LYS A 703 -17.30 -15.74 -24.96
CA LYS A 703 -16.08 -15.28 -25.64
C LYS A 703 -16.16 -13.78 -25.91
N ARG A 704 -17.26 -13.28 -26.48
CA ARG A 704 -17.50 -11.84 -26.69
C ARG A 704 -17.42 -11.00 -25.42
N VAL A 705 -17.85 -11.53 -24.27
CA VAL A 705 -17.77 -10.83 -22.97
C VAL A 705 -16.36 -10.88 -22.39
N ALA A 706 -15.66 -12.01 -22.53
CA ALA A 706 -14.26 -12.13 -22.15
C ALA A 706 -13.31 -11.31 -23.05
N ASP A 707 -13.61 -11.18 -24.34
CA ASP A 707 -12.83 -10.39 -25.31
C ASP A 707 -12.73 -8.90 -24.91
N VAL A 708 -13.70 -8.39 -24.15
CA VAL A 708 -13.72 -7.01 -23.60
C VAL A 708 -12.74 -6.83 -22.43
N MET A 709 -12.33 -7.92 -21.78
CA MET A 709 -11.31 -7.89 -20.71
C MET A 709 -9.90 -7.76 -21.25
N ARG A 710 -9.67 -8.06 -22.54
CA ARG A 710 -8.33 -8.21 -23.12
C ARG A 710 -7.57 -6.87 -23.11
N GLY A 711 -6.35 -6.90 -22.61
CA GLY A 711 -5.51 -5.74 -22.33
C GLY A 711 -5.88 -4.99 -21.06
N ARG A 712 -6.82 -5.50 -20.25
CA ARG A 712 -7.35 -4.88 -19.02
C ARG A 712 -7.51 -5.89 -17.87
N VAL A 713 -7.05 -7.13 -18.01
CA VAL A 713 -7.28 -8.19 -17.00
C VAL A 713 -6.67 -7.83 -15.64
N ILE A 714 -5.45 -7.24 -15.60
CA ILE A 714 -4.82 -6.84 -14.33
C ILE A 714 -5.62 -5.75 -13.61
N GLU A 715 -6.15 -4.76 -14.33
CA GLU A 715 -7.00 -3.70 -13.77
C GLU A 715 -8.30 -4.28 -13.20
N LEU A 716 -8.96 -5.17 -13.96
CA LEU A 716 -10.14 -5.89 -13.50
C LEU A 716 -9.85 -6.77 -12.29
N ALA A 717 -8.73 -7.50 -12.28
CA ALA A 717 -8.33 -8.37 -11.18
C ALA A 717 -8.01 -7.58 -9.89
N THR A 718 -7.40 -6.40 -10.01
CA THR A 718 -7.07 -5.53 -8.87
C THR A 718 -8.26 -4.68 -8.39
N ASN A 719 -9.33 -4.57 -9.19
CA ASN A 719 -10.58 -3.90 -8.83
C ASN A 719 -11.46 -4.78 -7.90
N CYS A 720 -12.07 -4.15 -6.89
CA CYS A 720 -12.86 -4.83 -5.85
C CYS A 720 -14.17 -5.47 -6.34
N TYR A 721 -14.64 -5.13 -7.54
CA TYR A 721 -15.80 -5.75 -8.20
C TYR A 721 -15.39 -6.54 -9.45
N GLY A 722 -14.42 -6.01 -10.22
CA GLY A 722 -13.88 -6.65 -11.42
C GLY A 722 -13.27 -8.03 -11.13
N THR A 723 -12.65 -8.22 -9.97
CA THR A 723 -12.02 -9.50 -9.59
C THR A 723 -12.99 -10.68 -9.65
N HIS A 724 -14.26 -10.48 -9.28
CA HIS A 724 -15.30 -11.50 -9.35
C HIS A 724 -15.66 -11.87 -10.80
N VAL A 725 -15.54 -10.92 -11.73
CA VAL A 725 -15.76 -11.18 -13.17
C VAL A 725 -14.57 -11.91 -13.78
N VAL A 726 -13.34 -11.59 -13.38
CA VAL A 726 -12.12 -12.30 -13.82
C VAL A 726 -12.07 -13.73 -13.28
N GLN A 727 -12.38 -13.95 -12.00
CA GLN A 727 -12.55 -15.29 -11.42
C GLN A 727 -13.61 -16.10 -12.18
N LYS A 728 -14.71 -15.46 -12.60
CA LYS A 728 -15.76 -16.11 -13.40
C LYS A 728 -15.35 -16.41 -14.85
N ALA A 729 -14.43 -15.63 -15.42
CA ALA A 729 -13.83 -15.93 -16.72
C ALA A 729 -12.90 -17.16 -16.64
N LEU A 730 -12.27 -17.42 -15.49
CA LEU A 730 -11.49 -18.64 -15.27
C LEU A 730 -12.35 -19.92 -15.19
N ASP A 731 -13.64 -19.83 -14.87
CA ASP A 731 -14.59 -20.96 -14.97
C ASP A 731 -15.00 -21.29 -16.43
N CYS A 732 -14.53 -20.54 -17.44
CA CYS A 732 -14.95 -20.71 -18.84
C CYS A 732 -14.05 -21.70 -19.63
N ALA A 733 -14.17 -21.68 -20.96
CA ALA A 733 -13.35 -22.48 -21.87
C ALA A 733 -11.86 -22.09 -21.78
N GLU A 734 -10.96 -23.02 -22.11
CA GLU A 734 -9.52 -22.86 -21.89
C GLU A 734 -8.88 -21.73 -22.70
N THR A 735 -9.43 -21.38 -23.86
CA THR A 735 -9.06 -20.17 -24.61
C THR A 735 -9.29 -18.87 -23.82
N ILE A 736 -10.32 -18.83 -22.97
CA ILE A 736 -10.59 -17.68 -22.08
C ILE A 736 -9.70 -17.76 -20.83
N ARG A 737 -9.50 -18.95 -20.24
CA ARG A 737 -8.56 -19.13 -19.11
C ARG A 737 -7.16 -18.69 -19.50
N MET A 738 -6.66 -19.14 -20.66
CA MET A 738 -5.34 -18.79 -21.18
C MET A 738 -5.19 -17.29 -21.42
N MET A 739 -6.22 -16.61 -21.94
CA MET A 739 -6.19 -15.15 -22.09
C MET A 739 -5.99 -14.46 -20.73
N VAL A 740 -6.80 -14.80 -19.73
CA VAL A 740 -6.70 -14.25 -18.37
C VAL A 740 -5.34 -14.54 -17.73
N VAL A 741 -4.88 -15.79 -17.79
CA VAL A 741 -3.57 -16.21 -17.24
C VAL A 741 -2.42 -15.50 -17.96
N SER A 742 -2.48 -15.38 -19.29
CA SER A 742 -1.43 -14.72 -20.09
C SER A 742 -1.30 -13.21 -19.82
N GLU A 743 -2.35 -12.57 -19.30
CA GLU A 743 -2.30 -11.18 -18.82
C GLU A 743 -1.92 -11.09 -17.33
N MET A 744 -2.39 -12.01 -16.48
CA MET A 744 -1.97 -12.08 -15.07
C MET A 744 -0.47 -12.33 -14.90
N LEU A 745 0.17 -13.00 -15.86
CA LEU A 745 1.62 -13.22 -15.92
C LEU A 745 2.45 -12.00 -16.39
N GLN A 746 1.83 -10.84 -16.64
CA GLN A 746 2.54 -9.64 -17.12
C GLN A 746 2.92 -8.68 -15.98
N GLY A 747 4.05 -7.98 -16.15
CA GLY A 747 4.56 -7.03 -15.17
C GLY A 747 5.25 -7.68 -13.97
N ASP A 748 5.26 -7.01 -12.82
CA ASP A 748 5.77 -7.57 -11.57
C ASP A 748 4.67 -8.37 -10.85
N LEU A 749 4.77 -9.70 -10.89
CA LEU A 749 3.81 -10.62 -10.28
C LEU A 749 3.62 -10.37 -8.78
N ALA A 750 4.64 -9.89 -8.07
CA ALA A 750 4.51 -9.59 -6.64
C ALA A 750 3.40 -8.55 -6.39
N THR A 751 3.19 -7.60 -7.31
CA THR A 751 2.14 -6.58 -7.17
C THR A 751 0.72 -7.18 -7.22
N THR A 752 0.49 -8.21 -8.05
CA THR A 752 -0.82 -8.86 -8.17
C THR A 752 -0.99 -9.98 -7.15
N LEU A 753 0.08 -10.68 -6.75
CA LEU A 753 0.09 -11.67 -5.66
C LEU A 753 -0.15 -11.02 -4.28
N MET A 754 0.36 -9.79 -4.06
CA MET A 754 0.13 -9.02 -2.83
C MET A 754 -1.18 -8.23 -2.83
N ASN A 755 -1.80 -7.98 -3.98
CA ASN A 755 -3.03 -7.20 -4.06
C ASN A 755 -4.25 -8.00 -3.55
N LYS A 756 -4.96 -7.45 -2.56
CA LYS A 756 -6.15 -7.99 -1.89
C LYS A 756 -7.29 -8.51 -2.80
N HIS A 757 -7.36 -8.06 -4.05
CA HIS A 757 -8.38 -8.46 -5.02
C HIS A 757 -7.83 -9.39 -6.10
N ALA A 758 -6.62 -9.12 -6.61
CA ALA A 758 -5.98 -9.97 -7.62
C ALA A 758 -5.43 -11.27 -7.02
N SER A 759 -5.18 -11.32 -5.71
CA SER A 759 -4.86 -12.54 -4.98
C SER A 759 -5.94 -13.62 -5.13
N HIS A 760 -7.22 -13.25 -5.15
CA HIS A 760 -8.32 -14.19 -5.40
C HIS A 760 -8.32 -14.74 -6.83
N VAL A 761 -7.82 -13.97 -7.80
CA VAL A 761 -7.58 -14.48 -9.16
C VAL A 761 -6.39 -15.45 -9.14
N TRP A 762 -5.30 -15.14 -8.43
CA TRP A 762 -4.15 -16.04 -8.30
C TRP A 762 -4.47 -17.37 -7.60
N THR A 763 -5.21 -17.35 -6.49
CA THR A 763 -5.77 -18.58 -5.87
C THR A 763 -6.54 -19.39 -6.90
N LYS A 764 -7.45 -18.74 -7.65
CA LYS A 764 -8.24 -19.41 -8.70
C LYS A 764 -7.39 -19.91 -9.88
N VAL A 765 -6.21 -19.34 -10.14
CA VAL A 765 -5.23 -19.84 -11.12
C VAL A 765 -4.48 -21.07 -10.60
N MET A 766 -4.18 -21.14 -9.31
CA MET A 766 -3.58 -22.33 -8.67
C MET A 766 -4.57 -23.51 -8.62
N GLU A 767 -5.87 -23.25 -8.61
CA GLU A 767 -6.95 -24.26 -8.65
C GLU A 767 -7.23 -24.83 -10.07
N LEU A 768 -6.54 -24.41 -11.13
CA LEU A 768 -6.91 -24.75 -12.50
C LEU A 768 -6.42 -26.13 -12.96
N SER A 769 -7.38 -26.99 -13.30
CA SER A 769 -7.15 -28.12 -14.20
C SER A 769 -7.14 -27.68 -15.67
N TRP A 770 -6.37 -28.39 -16.49
CA TRP A 770 -6.22 -28.20 -17.93
C TRP A 770 -6.48 -29.52 -18.66
N SER A 771 -6.90 -29.48 -19.93
CA SER A 771 -7.23 -30.73 -20.67
C SER A 771 -6.00 -31.50 -21.17
N ASP A 772 -4.95 -30.76 -21.56
CA ASP A 772 -3.62 -31.28 -21.91
C ASP A 772 -2.64 -31.11 -20.72
N SER A 773 -1.36 -31.39 -20.94
CA SER A 773 -0.30 -31.02 -19.97
C SER A 773 -0.41 -29.53 -19.61
N ALA A 774 -0.48 -29.22 -18.32
CA ALA A 774 -0.64 -27.85 -17.84
C ALA A 774 0.41 -26.91 -18.48
N PRO A 775 0.02 -25.70 -18.93
CA PRO A 775 0.98 -24.72 -19.42
C PRO A 775 2.01 -24.41 -18.31
N PRO A 776 3.30 -24.14 -18.62
CA PRO A 776 4.33 -23.85 -17.61
C PRO A 776 4.17 -22.49 -16.90
N ILE A 777 3.04 -22.31 -16.22
CA ILE A 777 2.64 -21.11 -15.49
C ILE A 777 3.57 -20.91 -14.30
N PHE A 778 3.74 -21.94 -13.46
CA PHE A 778 4.53 -21.80 -12.24
C PHE A 778 6.03 -21.90 -12.46
N ASP A 779 6.51 -22.53 -13.56
CA ASP A 779 7.88 -22.32 -14.07
C ASP A 779 8.17 -20.82 -14.29
N TYR A 780 7.23 -20.08 -14.90
CA TYR A 780 7.36 -18.64 -15.10
C TYR A 780 7.21 -17.86 -13.78
N VAL A 781 6.21 -18.20 -12.94
CA VAL A 781 5.99 -17.52 -11.65
C VAL A 781 7.22 -17.68 -10.74
N ASN A 782 7.78 -18.88 -10.59
CA ASN A 782 8.98 -19.12 -9.80
C ASN A 782 10.18 -18.32 -10.32
N LYS A 783 10.36 -18.26 -11.64
CA LYS A 783 11.43 -17.46 -12.26
C LYS A 783 11.27 -15.94 -12.03
N ALA A 784 10.04 -15.43 -11.99
CA ALA A 784 9.74 -14.02 -11.73
C ALA A 784 9.71 -13.65 -10.22
N MET A 785 9.47 -14.65 -9.35
CA MET A 785 9.44 -14.53 -7.89
C MET A 785 10.72 -15.04 -7.20
N GLN A 786 11.76 -15.40 -7.96
CA GLN A 786 13.01 -15.92 -7.43
C GLN A 786 13.66 -14.95 -6.43
N GLY A 787 13.96 -15.44 -5.24
CA GLY A 787 14.49 -14.66 -4.11
C GLY A 787 13.45 -13.76 -3.42
N ARG A 788 12.15 -13.93 -3.70
CA ARG A 788 11.06 -13.04 -3.23
C ARG A 788 9.90 -13.82 -2.58
N TRP A 789 9.92 -15.16 -2.59
CA TRP A 789 8.84 -15.95 -1.95
C TRP A 789 8.81 -15.79 -0.43
N ALA A 790 9.97 -15.69 0.21
CA ALA A 790 10.07 -15.44 1.65
C ALA A 790 9.50 -14.04 2.03
N ASP A 791 9.73 -13.00 1.23
CA ASP A 791 9.13 -11.68 1.47
C ASP A 791 7.61 -11.68 1.19
N LEU A 792 7.15 -12.42 0.17
CA LEU A 792 5.71 -12.60 -0.07
C LEU A 792 5.02 -13.29 1.13
N ALA A 793 5.65 -14.30 1.71
CA ALA A 793 5.15 -15.01 2.90
C ALA A 793 4.99 -14.11 4.15
N ARG A 794 5.62 -12.92 4.16
CA ARG A 794 5.53 -11.91 5.24
C ARG A 794 4.50 -10.81 4.97
N HIS A 795 3.80 -10.85 3.84
CA HIS A 795 2.72 -9.91 3.53
C HIS A 795 1.36 -10.46 4.00
N GLU A 796 0.43 -9.59 4.44
CA GLU A 796 -0.93 -9.98 4.88
C GLU A 796 -1.62 -10.86 3.83
N THR A 797 -1.70 -10.39 2.58
CA THR A 797 -2.29 -11.15 1.48
C THR A 797 -1.34 -12.22 0.91
N GLY A 798 -0.03 -11.95 0.92
CA GLY A 798 0.97 -12.85 0.31
C GLY A 798 1.17 -14.14 1.09
N SER A 799 1.07 -14.09 2.42
CA SER A 799 1.07 -15.27 3.29
C SER A 799 -0.07 -16.25 2.98
N LEU A 800 -1.23 -15.75 2.52
CA LEU A 800 -2.35 -16.60 2.09
C LEU A 800 -2.05 -17.25 0.74
N ILE A 801 -1.45 -16.51 -0.20
CA ILE A 801 -1.03 -17.04 -1.51
C ILE A 801 0.00 -18.15 -1.37
N VAL A 802 1.02 -17.99 -0.52
CA VAL A 802 2.04 -19.03 -0.30
C VAL A 802 1.42 -20.30 0.32
N GLN A 803 0.42 -20.16 1.20
CA GLN A 803 -0.32 -21.31 1.72
C GLN A 803 -1.13 -22.03 0.63
N HIS A 804 -1.88 -21.31 -0.20
CA HIS A 804 -2.60 -21.93 -1.33
C HIS A 804 -1.66 -22.58 -2.35
N ALA A 805 -0.46 -22.03 -2.54
CA ALA A 805 0.58 -22.65 -3.37
C ALA A 805 1.06 -24.01 -2.80
N PHE A 806 1.14 -24.15 -1.47
CA PHE A 806 1.49 -25.43 -0.84
C PHE A 806 0.37 -26.47 -0.97
N GLU A 807 -0.89 -26.05 -0.87
CA GLU A 807 -2.08 -26.92 -0.93
C GLU A 807 -2.45 -27.37 -2.36
N ASN A 808 -2.35 -26.49 -3.36
CA ASN A 808 -2.97 -26.69 -4.67
C ASN A 808 -1.99 -26.97 -5.83
N LEU A 809 -0.69 -26.68 -5.66
CA LEU A 809 0.31 -26.94 -6.71
C LEU A 809 0.98 -28.30 -6.55
N ASP A 810 1.34 -28.90 -7.68
CA ASP A 810 2.19 -30.09 -7.75
C ASP A 810 3.59 -29.82 -7.16
N ASP A 811 4.27 -30.86 -6.72
CA ASP A 811 5.54 -30.76 -5.98
C ASP A 811 6.69 -30.14 -6.80
N SER A 812 6.64 -30.17 -8.14
CA SER A 812 7.55 -29.39 -8.99
C SER A 812 7.31 -27.90 -8.92
N ASP A 813 6.04 -27.50 -8.91
CA ASP A 813 5.59 -26.14 -9.18
C ASP A 813 5.66 -25.26 -7.92
N LYS A 814 5.61 -25.88 -6.73
CA LYS A 814 5.90 -25.23 -5.44
C LYS A 814 7.33 -25.39 -4.95
N ALA A 815 8.21 -26.13 -5.64
CA ALA A 815 9.54 -26.48 -5.15
C ALA A 815 10.40 -25.26 -4.75
N ASP A 816 10.51 -24.24 -5.61
CA ASP A 816 11.29 -23.03 -5.32
C ASP A 816 10.66 -22.16 -4.22
N CYS A 817 9.34 -22.13 -4.15
CA CYS A 817 8.59 -21.43 -3.09
C CYS A 817 8.83 -22.08 -1.71
N VAL A 818 8.76 -23.42 -1.64
CA VAL A 818 9.09 -24.20 -0.43
C VAL A 818 10.56 -23.99 -0.05
N ARG A 819 11.48 -24.07 -1.02
CA ARG A 819 12.93 -23.86 -0.80
C ARG A 819 13.21 -22.49 -0.16
N GLU A 820 12.67 -21.40 -0.72
CA GLU A 820 12.90 -20.05 -0.18
C GLU A 820 12.23 -19.82 1.18
N VAL A 821 11.09 -20.48 1.45
CA VAL A 821 10.45 -20.48 2.78
C VAL A 821 11.25 -21.28 3.80
N LEU A 822 11.96 -22.34 3.39
CA LEU A 822 12.92 -23.07 4.24
C LEU A 822 14.20 -22.26 4.48
N ASP A 823 14.75 -21.61 3.44
CA ASP A 823 15.94 -20.75 3.52
C ASP A 823 15.72 -19.55 4.47
N GLY A 824 14.52 -18.97 4.48
CA GLY A 824 14.12 -17.83 5.34
C GLY A 824 13.36 -18.18 6.62
N ILE A 825 13.33 -19.46 7.02
CA ILE A 825 12.36 -19.99 8.01
C ILE A 825 12.45 -19.37 9.40
N ASP A 826 13.61 -18.90 9.84
CA ASP A 826 13.79 -18.33 11.18
C ASP A 826 13.25 -16.89 11.30
N VAL A 827 13.44 -16.07 10.27
CA VAL A 827 12.78 -14.77 10.12
C VAL A 827 11.26 -14.96 9.99
N LEU A 828 10.83 -15.94 9.17
CA LEU A 828 9.41 -16.23 8.98
C LEU A 828 8.73 -16.70 10.27
N ALA A 829 9.36 -17.55 11.06
CA ALA A 829 8.79 -18.07 12.31
C ALA A 829 8.56 -17.00 13.39
N LEU A 830 9.24 -15.85 13.30
CA LEU A 830 9.05 -14.67 14.16
C LEU A 830 8.05 -13.65 13.58
N ASP A 831 7.71 -13.77 12.29
CA ASP A 831 6.88 -12.80 11.58
C ASP A 831 5.37 -12.99 11.86
N GLN A 832 4.63 -11.90 11.98
CA GLN A 832 3.18 -11.93 12.27
C GLN A 832 2.34 -12.66 11.21
N TRP A 833 2.80 -12.69 9.96
CA TRP A 833 2.19 -13.41 8.84
C TRP A 833 2.99 -14.66 8.48
N GLY A 834 4.32 -14.54 8.40
CA GLY A 834 5.21 -15.66 8.06
C GLY A 834 5.09 -16.85 9.00
N SER A 835 4.80 -16.63 10.29
CA SER A 835 4.65 -17.73 11.26
C SER A 835 3.45 -18.62 10.98
N TRP A 836 2.42 -18.13 10.27
CA TRP A 836 1.32 -18.95 9.77
C TRP A 836 1.74 -19.80 8.57
N VAL A 837 2.54 -19.25 7.65
CA VAL A 837 3.09 -19.98 6.50
C VAL A 837 3.97 -21.14 6.97
N VAL A 838 4.84 -20.93 7.97
CA VAL A 838 5.69 -21.99 8.52
C VAL A 838 4.87 -23.04 9.27
N GLN A 839 3.85 -22.65 10.05
CA GLN A 839 2.93 -23.60 10.67
C GLN A 839 2.17 -24.42 9.60
N HIS A 840 1.76 -23.79 8.51
CA HIS A 840 1.08 -24.47 7.40
C HIS A 840 1.99 -25.48 6.69
N LEU A 841 3.25 -25.13 6.39
CA LEU A 841 4.24 -26.06 5.83
C LEU A 841 4.47 -27.27 6.76
N LEU A 842 4.50 -27.04 8.07
CA LEU A 842 4.57 -28.09 9.08
C LEU A 842 3.29 -28.94 9.19
N GLU A 843 2.13 -28.47 8.74
CA GLU A 843 0.88 -29.25 8.73
C GLU A 843 0.69 -30.04 7.44
N ASN A 844 0.78 -29.36 6.30
CA ASN A 844 0.29 -29.83 5.01
C ASN A 844 1.42 -30.13 4.00
N GLY A 845 2.66 -29.73 4.29
CA GLY A 845 3.82 -30.03 3.44
C GLY A 845 4.17 -31.52 3.38
N THR A 846 5.03 -31.90 2.43
CA THR A 846 5.47 -33.31 2.30
C THR A 846 6.25 -33.75 3.54
N GLU A 847 6.45 -35.06 3.70
CA GLU A 847 7.27 -35.59 4.81
C GLU A 847 8.72 -35.08 4.74
N ASN A 848 9.26 -34.89 3.54
CA ASN A 848 10.55 -34.24 3.34
C ASN A 848 10.54 -32.80 3.86
N ASP A 849 9.62 -31.96 3.38
CA ASP A 849 9.67 -30.52 3.65
C ASP A 849 9.37 -30.23 5.12
N ARG A 850 8.48 -31.00 5.72
CA ARG A 850 8.23 -30.99 7.18
C ARG A 850 9.47 -31.40 7.97
N ALA A 851 10.22 -32.41 7.53
CA ALA A 851 11.46 -32.81 8.19
C ALA A 851 12.57 -31.75 8.04
N GLN A 852 12.69 -31.11 6.88
CA GLN A 852 13.63 -30.01 6.65
C GLN A 852 13.26 -28.79 7.50
N ALA A 853 11.98 -28.40 7.54
CA ALA A 853 11.47 -27.32 8.38
C ALA A 853 11.75 -27.55 9.87
N VAL A 854 11.46 -28.75 10.39
CA VAL A 854 11.80 -29.15 11.77
C VAL A 854 13.31 -29.03 12.03
N SER A 855 14.14 -29.54 11.12
CA SER A 855 15.61 -29.52 11.26
C SER A 855 16.18 -28.10 11.32
N ALA A 856 15.66 -27.20 10.48
CA ALA A 856 16.07 -25.80 10.44
C ALA A 856 15.60 -25.04 11.69
N LEU A 857 14.30 -25.09 12.02
CA LEU A 857 13.72 -24.42 13.20
C LEU A 857 14.44 -24.75 14.51
N VAL A 858 14.89 -26.01 14.66
CA VAL A 858 15.63 -26.48 15.84
C VAL A 858 16.95 -25.71 16.04
N GLN A 859 17.62 -25.25 14.98
CA GLN A 859 18.83 -24.46 15.13
C GLN A 859 18.55 -23.11 15.82
N HIS A 860 17.38 -22.52 15.60
CA HIS A 860 17.02 -21.18 16.06
C HIS A 860 16.21 -21.18 17.38
N ILE A 861 16.02 -22.35 18.02
CA ILE A 861 15.31 -22.53 19.30
C ILE A 861 15.59 -21.44 20.37
N PRO A 862 16.84 -21.03 20.65
CA PRO A 862 17.10 -20.00 21.66
C PRO A 862 16.44 -18.64 21.39
N THR A 863 16.20 -18.31 20.11
CA THR A 863 15.52 -17.09 19.66
C THR A 863 14.02 -17.33 19.54
N LEU A 864 13.60 -18.43 18.89
CA LEU A 864 12.19 -18.69 18.61
C LEU A 864 11.36 -18.94 19.88
N VAL A 865 11.93 -19.62 20.89
CA VAL A 865 11.18 -20.05 22.08
C VAL A 865 10.95 -18.91 23.09
N VAL A 866 11.62 -17.76 22.92
CA VAL A 866 11.35 -16.54 23.72
C VAL A 866 10.40 -15.56 23.03
N ASP A 867 9.96 -15.87 21.80
CA ASP A 867 9.03 -15.05 21.02
C ASP A 867 7.58 -15.61 21.02
N PRO A 868 6.53 -14.75 21.08
CA PRO A 868 5.14 -15.19 21.10
C PRO A 868 4.61 -15.90 19.84
N GLN A 869 5.26 -15.74 18.68
CA GLN A 869 4.97 -16.50 17.45
C GLN A 869 5.92 -17.68 17.31
N GLY A 870 7.22 -17.46 17.51
CA GLY A 870 8.26 -18.48 17.38
C GLY A 870 8.01 -19.70 18.28
N ILE A 871 7.49 -19.53 19.50
CA ILE A 871 7.12 -20.68 20.35
C ILE A 871 5.95 -21.49 19.77
N LYS A 872 4.97 -20.86 19.11
CA LYS A 872 3.85 -21.57 18.46
C LYS A 872 4.35 -22.40 17.28
N VAL A 873 5.27 -21.85 16.50
CA VAL A 873 5.91 -22.56 15.38
C VAL A 873 6.70 -23.78 15.90
N ILE A 874 7.49 -23.63 16.97
CA ILE A 874 8.19 -24.75 17.61
C ILE A 874 7.22 -25.78 18.21
N GLU A 875 6.16 -25.34 18.89
CA GLU A 875 5.11 -26.25 19.37
C GLU A 875 4.43 -27.00 18.22
N LYS A 876 4.21 -26.36 17.07
CA LYS A 876 3.64 -27.00 15.88
C LYS A 876 4.60 -28.00 15.25
N ALA A 877 5.89 -27.66 15.15
CA ALA A 877 6.94 -28.54 14.63
C ALA A 877 7.01 -29.85 15.42
N ILE A 878 6.88 -29.78 16.75
CA ILE A 878 6.81 -30.95 17.64
C ILE A 878 5.53 -31.76 17.44
N LYS A 879 4.38 -31.09 17.32
CA LYS A 879 3.07 -31.74 17.14
C LYS A 879 2.95 -32.47 15.79
N SER A 880 3.42 -31.85 14.70
CA SER A 880 3.35 -32.44 13.35
C SER A 880 4.51 -33.37 13.01
N GLY A 881 5.72 -33.12 13.52
CA GLY A 881 6.91 -33.95 13.29
C GLY A 881 7.02 -35.17 14.22
N GLY A 882 6.08 -35.34 15.16
CA GLY A 882 5.94 -36.53 15.98
C GLY A 882 7.17 -36.87 16.84
N PRO A 883 7.40 -38.17 17.14
CA PRO A 883 8.52 -38.60 17.98
C PRO A 883 9.91 -38.15 17.48
N SER A 884 10.10 -38.06 16.16
CA SER A 884 11.35 -37.59 15.56
C SER A 884 11.64 -36.13 15.92
N ALA A 885 10.64 -35.24 15.79
CA ALA A 885 10.77 -33.85 16.20
C ALA A 885 11.00 -33.70 17.71
N VAL A 886 10.34 -34.52 18.55
CA VAL A 886 10.60 -34.56 20.00
C VAL A 886 12.06 -34.92 20.29
N GLU A 887 12.61 -35.93 19.61
CA GLU A 887 14.01 -36.33 19.79
C GLU A 887 14.98 -35.23 19.36
N ILE A 888 14.78 -34.65 18.17
CA ILE A 888 15.65 -33.60 17.63
C ILE A 888 15.64 -32.35 18.56
N VAL A 889 14.46 -31.93 19.05
CA VAL A 889 14.32 -30.82 20.00
C VAL A 889 14.97 -31.15 21.37
N ALA A 890 14.73 -32.33 21.92
CA ALA A 890 15.31 -32.71 23.22
C ALA A 890 16.84 -32.84 23.15
N ARG A 891 17.38 -33.35 22.04
CA ARG A 891 18.82 -33.43 21.77
C ARG A 891 19.45 -32.03 21.71
N ARG A 892 18.81 -31.10 20.98
CA ARG A 892 19.22 -29.68 20.89
C ARG A 892 19.23 -28.97 22.24
N LEU A 893 18.17 -29.13 23.04
CA LEU A 893 18.09 -28.55 24.39
C LEU A 893 19.14 -29.10 25.35
N SER A 894 19.60 -30.33 25.12
CA SER A 894 20.65 -31.00 25.90
C SER A 894 22.07 -30.67 25.46
N GLU A 895 22.29 -29.77 24.49
CA GLU A 895 23.64 -29.43 24.04
C GLU A 895 24.48 -28.81 25.19
N PRO A 896 25.76 -29.22 25.34
CA PRO A 896 26.65 -28.66 26.35
C PRO A 896 26.92 -27.17 26.06
N ALA A 897 27.09 -26.41 27.13
CA ALA A 897 27.25 -24.96 27.04
C ALA A 897 28.54 -24.56 26.31
N LYS A 898 28.41 -23.74 25.27
CA LYS A 898 29.56 -23.19 24.53
C LYS A 898 30.18 -22.03 25.33
N SER A 899 31.51 -22.06 25.49
CA SER A 899 32.33 -20.99 26.05
C SER A 899 31.94 -20.50 27.45
N GLY A 900 31.87 -21.41 28.43
CA GLY A 900 31.77 -21.06 29.87
C GLY A 900 30.42 -20.49 30.33
N ARG A 901 29.40 -20.48 29.46
CA ARG A 901 28.01 -20.15 29.82
C ARG A 901 27.33 -21.35 30.50
N ARG A 902 26.05 -21.19 30.89
CA ARG A 902 25.17 -22.28 31.31
C ARG A 902 24.49 -22.95 30.08
N PRO A 903 23.99 -24.20 30.18
CA PRO A 903 23.30 -24.86 29.07
C PRO A 903 22.01 -24.14 28.67
N MET A 904 21.64 -24.18 27.38
CA MET A 904 20.51 -23.40 26.86
C MET A 904 19.17 -23.76 27.53
N ILE A 905 18.98 -25.02 27.93
CA ILE A 905 17.80 -25.46 28.68
C ILE A 905 17.66 -24.75 30.03
N VAL A 906 18.77 -24.35 30.67
CA VAL A 906 18.75 -23.62 31.94
C VAL A 906 18.28 -22.18 31.72
N ASP A 907 18.75 -21.52 30.66
CA ASP A 907 18.26 -20.19 30.27
C ASP A 907 16.76 -20.23 29.94
N LEU A 908 16.32 -21.18 29.12
CA LEU A 908 14.92 -21.34 28.74
C LEU A 908 14.02 -21.71 29.93
N ALA A 909 14.48 -22.57 30.85
CA ALA A 909 13.72 -22.96 32.05
C ALA A 909 13.48 -21.81 33.04
N LEU A 910 14.32 -20.76 33.04
CA LEU A 910 14.08 -19.56 33.84
C LEU A 910 12.99 -18.67 33.22
N GLY A 911 12.85 -18.67 31.90
CA GLY A 911 11.81 -17.94 31.16
C GLY A 911 10.44 -18.63 31.23
N ALA A 912 9.36 -17.84 31.14
CA ALA A 912 8.00 -18.39 31.15
C ALA A 912 7.74 -19.31 29.94
N MET A 913 8.00 -18.81 28.73
CA MET A 913 7.78 -19.52 27.46
C MET A 913 8.71 -20.74 27.30
N GLY A 914 10.01 -20.60 27.62
CA GLY A 914 10.92 -21.75 27.65
C GLY A 914 10.49 -22.83 28.67
N SER A 915 9.97 -22.45 29.85
CA SER A 915 9.41 -23.42 30.79
C SER A 915 8.11 -24.08 30.29
N GLN A 916 7.32 -23.42 29.43
CA GLN A 916 6.16 -24.02 28.76
C GLN A 916 6.61 -25.09 27.75
N LEU A 917 7.60 -24.80 26.89
CA LEU A 917 8.15 -25.78 25.96
C LEU A 917 8.71 -27.01 26.68
N ILE A 918 9.53 -26.81 27.71
CA ILE A 918 10.11 -27.92 28.49
C ILE A 918 9.01 -28.73 29.18
N SER A 919 7.97 -28.07 29.71
CA SER A 919 6.79 -28.74 30.28
C SER A 919 6.02 -29.57 29.24
N MET A 920 6.01 -29.17 27.96
CA MET A 920 5.32 -29.89 26.89
C MET A 920 6.10 -31.12 26.42
N ILE A 921 7.42 -31.02 26.24
CA ILE A 921 8.20 -32.17 25.73
C ILE A 921 8.45 -33.24 26.80
N LEU A 922 8.52 -32.88 28.09
CA LEU A 922 8.91 -33.80 29.17
C LEU A 922 8.10 -35.13 29.20
N PRO A 923 6.76 -35.12 29.07
CA PRO A 923 5.95 -36.35 29.01
C PRO A 923 6.11 -37.17 27.72
N MET A 924 6.78 -36.62 26.69
CA MET A 924 6.97 -37.24 25.38
C MET A 924 8.34 -37.92 25.23
N LEU A 925 9.23 -37.79 26.23
CA LEU A 925 10.60 -38.31 26.16
C LEU A 925 10.66 -39.81 26.48
N ASN A 926 11.52 -40.55 25.77
CA ASN A 926 11.95 -41.87 26.23
C ASN A 926 12.94 -41.75 27.41
N LYS A 927 13.17 -42.86 28.11
CA LYS A 927 14.03 -42.92 29.31
C LYS A 927 15.46 -42.41 29.08
N ALA A 928 16.05 -42.67 27.91
CA ALA A 928 17.40 -42.20 27.58
C ALA A 928 17.43 -40.68 27.38
N MET A 929 16.53 -40.14 26.54
CA MET A 929 16.38 -38.71 26.29
C MET A 929 16.06 -37.94 27.57
N TRP A 930 15.13 -38.45 28.40
CA TRP A 930 14.80 -37.85 29.70
C TRP A 930 16.03 -37.76 30.60
N THR A 931 16.84 -38.82 30.65
CA THR A 931 18.06 -38.86 31.50
C THR A 931 19.09 -37.81 31.05
N VAL A 932 19.32 -37.68 29.75
CA VAL A 932 20.24 -36.67 29.19
C VAL A 932 19.73 -35.23 29.43
N LEU A 933 18.42 -35.01 29.29
CA LEU A 933 17.80 -33.71 29.55
C LEU A 933 17.82 -33.34 31.05
N HIS A 934 17.58 -34.31 31.93
CA HIS A 934 17.71 -34.19 33.39
C HIS A 934 19.16 -33.87 33.80
N ASP A 935 20.13 -34.58 33.22
CA ASP A 935 21.55 -34.39 33.51
C ASP A 935 22.06 -33.02 33.06
N SER A 936 21.44 -32.42 32.05
CA SER A 936 21.69 -31.06 31.60
C SER A 936 21.19 -29.97 32.59
N VAL A 937 20.27 -30.31 33.50
CA VAL A 937 19.72 -29.36 34.51
C VAL A 937 20.13 -29.66 35.94
N LYS A 938 20.55 -30.89 36.29
CA LYS A 938 20.83 -31.29 37.69
C LYS A 938 21.87 -30.40 38.39
N GLY A 939 22.92 -29.99 37.68
CA GLY A 939 23.96 -29.09 38.20
C GLY A 939 23.48 -27.65 38.47
N HIS A 940 22.28 -27.29 38.01
CA HIS A 940 21.73 -25.93 38.06
C HIS A 940 20.44 -25.81 38.87
N ILE A 941 20.06 -26.84 39.64
CA ILE A 941 18.83 -26.88 40.46
C ILE A 941 18.74 -25.66 41.41
N VAL A 942 19.85 -25.21 41.99
CA VAL A 942 19.87 -24.03 42.89
C VAL A 942 19.45 -22.77 42.12
N THR A 943 20.04 -22.54 40.95
CA THR A 943 19.71 -21.41 40.06
C THR A 943 18.26 -21.47 39.59
N LEU A 944 17.77 -22.65 39.22
CA LEU A 944 16.39 -22.85 38.76
C LEU A 944 15.37 -22.60 39.88
N LYS A 945 15.64 -23.05 41.12
CA LYS A 945 14.82 -22.75 42.30
C LYS A 945 14.77 -21.26 42.66
N GLY A 946 15.71 -20.45 42.16
CA GLY A 946 15.69 -18.99 42.28
C GLY A 946 14.59 -18.31 41.47
N SER A 947 13.86 -19.01 40.60
CA SER A 947 12.74 -18.47 39.82
C SER A 947 11.47 -19.32 39.89
N LYS A 948 10.31 -18.71 39.64
CA LYS A 948 9.02 -19.41 39.61
C LYS A 948 8.94 -20.44 38.47
N SER A 949 9.47 -20.09 37.29
CA SER A 949 9.53 -20.96 36.11
C SER A 949 10.46 -22.14 36.35
N GLY A 950 11.69 -21.88 36.81
CA GLY A 950 12.69 -22.91 37.05
C GLY A 950 12.31 -23.84 38.20
N SER A 951 11.66 -23.34 39.25
CA SER A 951 11.09 -24.15 40.33
C SER A 951 10.05 -25.15 39.81
N ARG A 952 9.19 -24.73 38.88
CA ARG A 952 8.22 -25.62 38.22
C ARG A 952 8.92 -26.69 37.38
N ILE A 953 9.98 -26.34 36.64
CA ILE A 953 10.76 -27.31 35.86
C ILE A 953 11.43 -28.35 36.77
N VAL A 954 12.09 -27.92 37.85
CA VAL A 954 12.70 -28.85 38.84
C VAL A 954 11.65 -29.80 39.43
N TRP A 955 10.46 -29.29 39.78
CA TRP A 955 9.36 -30.13 40.27
C TRP A 955 8.85 -31.13 39.22
N LEU A 956 8.75 -30.73 37.95
CA LEU A 956 8.35 -31.62 36.86
C LEU A 956 9.37 -32.73 36.62
N PHE A 957 10.67 -32.44 36.68
CA PHE A 957 11.72 -33.47 36.60
C PHE A 957 11.60 -34.46 37.77
N GLU A 958 11.58 -34.00 39.03
CA GLU A 958 11.44 -34.92 40.18
C GLU A 958 10.14 -35.73 40.15
N ARG A 959 9.03 -35.20 39.60
CA ARG A 959 7.78 -35.94 39.42
C ARG A 959 7.85 -37.00 38.32
N THR A 960 8.50 -36.72 37.19
CA THR A 960 8.61 -37.64 36.04
C THR A 960 9.68 -38.72 36.24
N LYS A 961 10.71 -38.44 37.03
CA LYS A 961 11.78 -39.36 37.46
C LYS A 961 11.26 -40.70 38.00
N ALA A 962 10.16 -40.67 38.77
CA ALA A 962 9.52 -41.89 39.25
C ALA A 962 8.96 -42.76 38.11
N GLN A 963 8.39 -42.14 37.07
CA GLN A 963 7.74 -42.82 35.94
C GLN A 963 8.78 -43.46 34.99
N HIS A 964 9.98 -42.90 34.89
CA HIS A 964 11.07 -43.45 34.08
C HIS A 964 11.97 -44.44 34.84
N ASN A 965 11.79 -44.59 36.17
CA ASN A 965 12.52 -45.57 36.97
C ASN A 965 11.80 -46.93 37.09
N THR A 966 10.52 -47.02 36.74
CA THR A 966 9.70 -48.25 36.87
C THR A 966 9.53 -49.05 35.58
N ASN A 967 9.99 -48.53 34.44
CA ASN A 967 10.06 -49.20 33.13
C ASN A 967 11.52 -49.27 32.67
#